data_AF-A0A0W8CCM4-F1
#
_entry.id   AF-A0A0W8CCM4-F1
#
_cell.length_a   1.000
_cell.length_b   1.000
_cell.length_c   1.000
_cell.angle_alpha   90.00
_cell.angle_beta   90.00
_cell.angle_gamma   90.00
#
_symmetry.space_group_name_H-M   'P 1'
#
loop_
_entity.id
_entity.type
_entity.pdbx_description
1 polymer ?
#
loop_
_entity_poly.entity_id
_entity_poly.type
_entity_poly.pdbx_seq_one_letter_code
_entity_poly.pdbx_strand_id
1 'polypeptide(L)'
;MTAASSIASKPSLLGECVVYLGVLNYFFTVDESTPIVSKIGTEIGRLQLCITPYVTAVQVPAHLEGEFVPYTRTDVDSPEEQIHEFMDRSVQYRVQLSELSHLTPQRFSHVSVRYTFFRETSTQTPRFHVDSDGDSVPLDLEFRHVVDVSDALVKYVTGSNLSIEAWLQNARLIMPYDSLVMASRDVDALWQELEMENEYRNVEVSRLLKKSMAVGGNTKKAKTSSTRRAASAHTTTHSPTRNNNKPSKDEESFSLPKMLNRLAVEQRGVRKKAAIALETQFLNDAEQQAAQSAATDAFVEMAKPLFKRFNDPVEKVREVCIRLTTKCIAEEEDLLRYLPYLMPAITKRINSQYGYDEENQVFSRDQFLHDAFKRGRVYVAENQVTHIKPDEPSEEIRLLLLGLVDAVLQNAFERRASSILHAYIFDVLLVLISGVRDDFHEVNIASCRILASISNHMVSVMKHFSVATVRTLMPLLLHRLARVRVAAVETIRALVTCPNVEKCKGSGTEAIVDLIGHRDENVIPVASFYTTEVRLNYFAKLDQDRNPMVRRAFFAMISDWMVNLPDRYDHESRLLPYLLSAVSDEDPEISGDALKTLEILGERYEREHGEEVIEIKQYGVDGKNPMYNYRAPLPEPFVAGRPSLGTRLFVRGRARRFLNPILRELANWQDSTRAHAVRLLKCVLVYCEETITVDVHLLVNTLLRTWGGDHDLLPELRQCADLTGRFAAPRTYLPLILSRIRGDSDVVVPLAATMGGGASAASQEAMALQVLHCFLQGSLDKMVLPHVPDILDAIALPSILDLESSAVKLALGQVLLHLTKLLESKCTIRLLLSTS
;
A
#
# COMPACT_ATOMS: atom_id res chain seq x y z
N MET A 1 66.46 12.71 -10.22
CA MET A 1 65.84 13.33 -9.03
C MET A 1 64.68 14.19 -9.49
N THR A 2 63.47 13.64 -9.43
CA THR A 2 62.22 14.29 -9.80
C THR A 2 61.21 13.94 -8.72
N ALA A 3 60.64 14.98 -8.12
CA ALA A 3 59.79 14.92 -6.94
C ALA A 3 58.55 14.05 -7.19
N ALA A 4 58.37 13.04 -6.36
CA ALA A 4 57.11 12.31 -6.26
C ALA A 4 56.12 13.16 -5.45
N SER A 5 55.05 13.63 -6.11
CA SER A 5 53.92 14.30 -5.47
C SER A 5 53.25 13.36 -4.47
N SER A 6 53.15 13.78 -3.21
CA SER A 6 52.42 13.07 -2.16
C SER A 6 50.92 13.08 -2.46
N ILE A 7 50.35 11.89 -2.69
CA ILE A 7 48.89 11.72 -2.72
C ILE A 7 48.43 11.80 -1.26
N ALA A 8 47.81 12.92 -0.87
CA ALA A 8 47.15 13.06 0.42
C ALA A 8 45.94 12.11 0.50
N SER A 9 45.94 11.21 1.48
CA SER A 9 44.77 10.38 1.80
C SER A 9 43.61 11.28 2.23
N LYS A 10 42.40 11.02 1.70
CA LYS A 10 41.19 11.73 2.13
C LYS A 10 40.93 11.44 3.62
N PRO A 11 40.58 12.45 4.43
CA PRO A 11 40.16 12.25 5.81
C PRO A 11 38.91 11.34 5.86
N SER A 12 38.80 10.48 6.86
CA SER A 12 37.62 9.63 7.09
C SER A 12 36.89 10.06 8.36
N LEU A 13 35.56 10.19 8.27
CA LEU A 13 34.72 10.52 9.42
C LEU A 13 34.71 9.36 10.42
N LEU A 14 35.05 9.62 11.68
CA LEU A 14 35.02 8.65 12.78
C LEU A 14 33.63 8.57 13.39
N GLY A 15 33.06 9.73 13.71
CA GLY A 15 31.78 9.84 14.37
C GLY A 15 31.35 11.29 14.52
N GLU A 16 30.12 11.45 14.99
CA GLU A 16 29.45 12.72 15.18
C GLU A 16 29.10 12.91 16.65
N CYS A 17 29.31 14.13 17.13
CA CYS A 17 29.04 14.57 18.48
C CYS A 17 27.97 15.66 18.41
N VAL A 18 26.85 15.47 19.10
CA VAL A 18 25.70 16.37 19.03
C VAL A 18 25.58 17.12 20.35
N VAL A 19 25.74 18.44 20.30
CA VAL A 19 25.61 19.33 21.46
C VAL A 19 24.25 20.01 21.43
N TYR A 20 23.50 19.87 22.51
CA TYR A 20 22.20 20.49 22.67
C TYR A 20 22.38 21.90 23.25
N LEU A 21 21.95 22.93 22.52
CA LEU A 21 22.11 24.33 22.94
C LEU A 21 21.07 24.79 23.98
N GLY A 22 20.17 23.88 24.41
CA GLY A 22 19.23 24.09 25.50
C GLY A 22 17.94 24.83 25.11
N VAL A 23 16.83 24.44 25.74
CA VAL A 23 15.49 25.02 25.54
C VAL A 23 15.27 26.06 26.64
N LEU A 24 15.04 27.32 26.26
CA LEU A 24 14.54 28.47 27.06
C LEU A 24 15.52 29.48 27.70
N ASN A 25 16.82 29.53 27.38
CA ASN A 25 17.62 30.73 27.74
C ASN A 25 18.82 30.96 26.79
N TYR A 26 18.73 32.00 25.97
CA TYR A 26 19.63 32.31 24.84
C TYR A 26 21.08 32.67 25.21
N PHE A 27 21.33 32.99 26.48
CA PHE A 27 22.61 33.47 27.00
C PHE A 27 23.26 32.51 28.02
N PHE A 28 23.01 31.20 27.89
CA PHE A 28 23.62 30.21 28.78
C PHE A 28 24.98 29.73 28.29
N THR A 29 25.84 29.44 29.27
CA THR A 29 27.05 28.67 29.08
C THR A 29 26.71 27.18 29.01
N VAL A 30 27.08 26.50 27.93
CA VAL A 30 27.07 25.03 27.85
C VAL A 30 28.45 24.56 28.27
N ASP A 31 28.56 23.67 29.25
CA ASP A 31 29.83 23.02 29.64
C ASP A 31 29.54 21.53 29.87
N GLU A 32 29.84 20.71 28.85
CA GLU A 32 29.42 19.32 28.81
C GLU A 32 30.48 18.39 28.22
N SER A 33 30.51 17.15 28.74
CA SER A 33 31.23 16.02 28.15
C SER A 33 30.27 15.25 27.25
N THR A 34 30.43 15.38 25.93
CA THR A 34 29.47 14.89 24.94
C THR A 34 29.97 13.66 24.20
N PRO A 35 29.16 12.61 24.01
CA PRO A 35 29.60 11.37 23.37
C PRO A 35 29.73 11.54 21.85
N ILE A 36 30.82 11.00 21.32
CA ILE A 36 31.08 10.85 19.88
C ILE A 36 30.49 9.51 19.45
N VAL A 37 29.52 9.52 18.54
CA VAL A 37 28.80 8.33 18.09
C VAL A 37 29.19 7.98 16.65
N SER A 38 29.51 6.70 16.41
CA SER A 38 29.86 6.20 15.07
C SER A 38 28.63 6.08 14.17
N LYS A 39 28.83 5.86 12.86
CA LYS A 39 27.73 5.64 11.89
C LYS A 39 26.81 4.45 12.20
N ILE A 40 27.27 3.51 13.03
CA ILE A 40 26.51 2.32 13.44
C ILE A 40 25.87 2.50 14.83
N GLY A 41 25.90 3.72 15.39
CA GLY A 41 25.22 4.05 16.65
C GLY A 41 25.98 3.71 17.93
N THR A 42 27.28 3.41 17.85
CA THR A 42 28.11 3.09 19.03
C THR A 42 28.85 4.33 19.53
N GLU A 43 28.85 4.57 20.85
CA GLU A 43 29.73 5.56 21.48
C GLU A 43 31.19 5.11 21.29
N ILE A 44 32.00 5.96 20.66
CA ILE A 44 33.39 5.66 20.32
C ILE A 44 34.39 6.57 21.02
N GLY A 45 33.94 7.57 21.78
CA GLY A 45 34.77 8.50 22.55
C GLY A 45 33.93 9.66 23.10
N ARG A 46 34.53 10.61 23.79
CA ARG A 46 33.86 11.80 24.33
C ARG A 46 34.65 13.07 24.04
N LEU A 47 33.92 14.17 23.80
CA LEU A 47 34.48 15.50 23.59
C LEU A 47 34.03 16.42 24.74
N GLN A 48 34.99 16.98 25.46
CA GLN A 48 34.76 18.03 26.44
C GLN A 48 34.76 19.38 25.73
N LEU A 49 33.66 20.13 25.88
CA LEU A 49 33.54 21.45 25.29
C LEU A 49 32.75 22.41 26.17
N CYS A 50 33.09 23.69 26.06
CA CYS A 50 32.38 24.78 26.70
C CYS A 50 31.99 25.85 25.67
N ILE A 51 30.72 26.25 25.63
CA ILE A 51 30.21 27.33 24.77
C ILE A 51 29.76 28.46 25.69
N THR A 52 30.43 29.62 25.62
CA THR A 52 30.13 30.78 26.47
C THR A 52 29.71 32.00 25.64
N PRO A 53 28.55 32.61 25.91
CA PRO A 53 28.14 33.85 25.26
C PRO A 53 28.76 35.08 25.94
N TYR A 54 29.19 36.03 25.13
CA TYR A 54 29.67 37.34 25.53
C TYR A 54 28.83 38.40 24.84
N VAL A 55 28.35 39.38 25.60
CA VAL A 55 27.51 40.48 25.11
C VAL A 55 28.34 41.75 24.99
N THR A 56 27.92 42.66 24.11
CA THR A 56 28.48 44.02 24.05
C THR A 56 28.18 44.75 25.36
N ALA A 57 29.20 45.32 26.00
CA ALA A 57 29.03 46.01 27.28
C ALA A 57 28.06 47.20 27.16
N VAL A 58 26.97 47.21 27.94
CA VAL A 58 25.85 48.16 27.77
C VAL A 58 26.14 49.55 28.36
N GLN A 59 27.18 49.71 29.20
CA GLN A 59 27.57 50.99 29.81
C GLN A 59 29.07 51.05 30.12
N VAL A 60 29.91 51.48 29.17
CA VAL A 60 31.34 51.74 29.41
C VAL A 60 31.76 53.01 28.65
N PRO A 61 32.63 53.88 29.21
CA PRO A 61 33.09 55.10 28.54
C PRO A 61 33.68 54.85 27.14
N ALA A 62 33.53 55.83 26.24
CA ALA A 62 33.74 55.80 24.78
C ALA A 62 35.11 55.29 24.26
N HIS A 63 36.04 54.89 25.12
CA HIS A 63 37.31 54.25 24.74
C HIS A 63 37.26 52.71 24.73
N LEU A 64 36.14 52.11 25.15
CA LEU A 64 35.92 50.64 25.19
C LEU A 64 34.69 50.20 24.37
N GLU A 65 34.18 51.08 23.49
CA GLU A 65 33.13 50.71 22.52
C GLU A 65 33.62 49.55 21.62
N GLY A 66 32.97 48.40 21.74
CA GLY A 66 33.28 47.18 20.95
C GLY A 66 33.86 46.02 21.76
N GLU A 67 34.07 46.14 23.07
CA GLU A 67 34.53 45.02 23.90
C GLU A 67 33.37 44.09 24.31
N PHE A 68 33.56 42.79 24.08
CA PHE A 68 32.62 41.73 24.47
C PHE A 68 32.94 41.25 25.88
N VAL A 69 32.00 41.42 26.80
CA VAL A 69 32.13 40.98 28.20
C VAL A 69 31.29 39.72 28.46
N PRO A 70 31.74 38.81 29.35
CA PRO A 70 30.96 37.62 29.68
C PRO A 70 29.58 38.04 30.17
N TYR A 71 28.54 37.39 29.67
CA TYR A 71 27.19 37.66 30.15
C TYR A 71 27.04 37.14 31.58
N THR A 72 26.83 38.02 32.55
CA THR A 72 26.49 37.67 33.94
C THR A 72 24.99 37.68 34.12
N ARG A 73 24.43 36.51 34.44
CA ARG A 73 22.99 36.28 34.63
C ARG A 73 22.43 37.16 35.76
N THR A 74 21.54 38.09 35.43
CA THR A 74 20.66 38.80 36.38
C THR A 74 19.36 38.02 36.54
N ASP A 75 18.78 37.91 37.74
CA ASP A 75 17.60 37.06 38.06
C ASP A 75 16.41 37.25 37.09
N VAL A 76 15.85 36.14 36.58
CA VAL A 76 14.94 36.11 35.40
C VAL A 76 13.68 35.30 35.67
N ASP A 77 12.53 35.97 35.82
CA ASP A 77 11.20 35.34 35.79
C ASP A 77 10.50 35.50 34.41
N SER A 78 11.19 36.04 33.39
CA SER A 78 10.67 36.17 32.01
C SER A 78 11.78 36.07 30.94
N PRO A 79 11.92 34.95 30.21
CA PRO A 79 12.91 34.79 29.14
C PRO A 79 12.59 35.61 27.87
N GLU A 80 11.35 36.09 27.72
CA GLU A 80 10.91 36.89 26.57
C GLU A 80 11.44 38.33 26.63
N GLU A 81 11.60 38.89 27.84
CA GLU A 81 12.14 40.24 28.05
C GLU A 81 13.64 40.33 27.72
N GLN A 82 14.40 39.23 27.86
CA GLN A 82 15.84 39.19 27.60
C GLN A 82 16.20 39.34 26.12
N ILE A 83 15.40 38.76 25.21
CA ILE A 83 15.69 38.81 23.77
C ILE A 83 15.54 40.24 23.27
N HIS A 84 14.49 40.95 23.71
CA HIS A 84 14.19 42.31 23.28
C HIS A 84 15.29 43.31 23.67
N GLU A 85 15.99 43.10 24.79
CA GLU A 85 17.10 43.97 25.21
C GLU A 85 18.32 43.91 24.25
N PHE A 86 18.52 42.76 23.60
CA PHE A 86 19.68 42.49 22.76
C PHE A 86 19.34 42.33 21.27
N MET A 87 18.08 42.51 20.85
CA MET A 87 17.70 42.55 19.44
C MET A 87 18.55 43.55 18.66
N ASP A 88 18.97 43.16 17.46
CA ASP A 88 19.84 43.95 16.57
C ASP A 88 21.23 44.29 17.15
N ARG A 89 21.66 43.61 18.23
CA ARG A 89 23.03 43.67 18.76
C ARG A 89 23.81 42.42 18.41
N SER A 90 25.13 42.54 18.31
CA SER A 90 26.02 41.40 18.12
C SER A 90 26.33 40.73 19.46
N VAL A 91 26.31 39.39 19.46
CA VAL A 91 26.73 38.53 20.58
C VAL A 91 27.88 37.65 20.09
N GLN A 92 28.92 37.52 20.90
CA GLN A 92 30.05 36.65 20.61
C GLN A 92 29.92 35.34 21.39
N TYR A 93 29.73 34.23 20.69
CA TYR A 93 29.84 32.89 21.26
C TYR A 93 31.28 32.41 21.18
N ARG A 94 31.84 32.00 22.32
CA ARG A 94 33.16 31.38 22.40
C ARG A 94 32.99 29.89 22.61
N VAL A 95 33.38 29.10 21.61
CA VAL A 95 33.37 27.63 21.65
C VAL A 95 34.78 27.17 22.00
N GLN A 96 34.94 26.64 23.20
CA GLN A 96 36.17 26.08 23.73
C GLN A 96 36.12 24.56 23.64
N LEU A 97 37.12 23.96 23.00
CA LEU A 97 37.31 22.51 22.95
C LEU A 97 38.51 22.18 23.84
N SER A 98 38.27 21.44 24.92
CA SER A 98 39.26 21.24 25.99
C SER A 98 40.02 19.93 25.82
N GLU A 99 39.31 18.81 25.70
CA GLU A 99 39.91 17.49 25.60
C GLU A 99 38.99 16.51 24.87
N LEU A 100 39.60 15.50 24.24
CA LEU A 100 38.93 14.35 23.66
C LEU A 100 39.44 13.11 24.41
N SER A 101 38.52 12.32 24.96
CA SER A 101 38.86 11.17 25.80
C SER A 101 38.18 9.89 25.35
N HIS A 102 38.78 8.75 25.72
CA HIS A 102 38.24 7.41 25.49
C HIS A 102 37.92 7.08 24.03
N LEU A 103 38.66 7.66 23.08
CA LEU A 103 38.49 7.32 21.68
C LEU A 103 38.90 5.85 21.45
N THR A 104 38.01 5.05 20.85
CA THR A 104 38.24 3.61 20.62
C THR A 104 39.60 3.43 19.95
N PRO A 105 40.51 2.59 20.50
CA PRO A 105 41.93 2.71 20.23
C PRO A 105 42.26 2.54 18.75
N GLN A 106 42.54 3.66 18.07
CA GLN A 106 43.15 3.71 16.76
C GLN A 106 44.61 4.13 16.95
N ARG A 107 45.52 3.14 16.98
CA ARG A 107 46.95 3.33 17.25
C ARG A 107 47.52 4.53 16.47
N PHE A 108 47.93 5.56 17.21
CA PHE A 108 48.65 6.76 16.74
C PHE A 108 48.03 7.42 15.50
N SER A 109 46.97 8.19 15.72
CA SER A 109 46.30 8.92 14.65
C SER A 109 46.20 10.41 14.92
N HIS A 110 46.31 11.19 13.84
CA HIS A 110 46.01 12.60 13.88
C HIS A 110 44.52 12.79 13.62
N VAL A 111 43.84 13.41 14.58
CA VAL A 111 42.42 13.72 14.51
C VAL A 111 42.26 15.22 14.30
N SER A 112 41.20 15.61 13.60
CA SER A 112 40.72 16.99 13.56
C SER A 112 39.22 17.01 13.77
N VAL A 113 38.71 18.03 14.43
CA VAL A 113 37.29 18.24 14.65
C VAL A 113 36.78 19.29 13.68
N ARG A 114 35.57 19.09 13.14
CA ARG A 114 34.91 20.03 12.23
C ARG A 114 33.47 20.27 12.67
N TYR A 115 33.01 21.50 12.67
CA TYR A 115 31.61 21.85 12.90
C TYR A 115 31.21 23.06 12.06
N THR A 116 29.94 23.42 12.07
CA THR A 116 29.45 24.67 11.49
C THR A 116 28.58 25.38 12.50
N PHE A 117 28.96 26.60 12.89
CA PHE A 117 28.17 27.43 13.79
C PHE A 117 27.35 28.42 12.96
N PHE A 118 26.05 28.50 13.23
CA PHE A 118 25.09 29.48 12.68
C PHE A 118 25.50 30.20 11.37
N ARG A 119 25.16 29.61 10.21
CA ARG A 119 25.37 30.19 8.85
C ARG A 119 26.85 30.42 8.45
N GLU A 120 27.84 29.99 9.23
CA GLU A 120 29.24 30.07 8.83
C GLU A 120 29.67 28.97 7.85
N THR A 121 30.84 29.14 7.22
CA THR A 121 31.34 28.27 6.13
C THR A 121 32.06 27.00 6.61
N SER A 122 31.83 26.57 7.85
CA SER A 122 32.52 25.48 8.58
C SER A 122 33.84 25.87 9.25
N THR A 123 33.96 25.48 10.52
CA THR A 123 35.13 25.65 11.40
C THR A 123 35.82 24.30 11.56
N GLN A 124 37.15 24.25 11.41
CA GLN A 124 37.93 23.03 11.55
C GLN A 124 39.16 23.26 12.43
N THR A 125 39.43 22.35 13.37
CA THR A 125 40.61 22.43 14.25
C THR A 125 41.89 22.07 13.50
N PRO A 126 43.06 22.55 13.98
CA PRO A 126 44.34 21.93 13.66
C PRO A 126 44.32 20.44 14.01
N ARG A 127 45.23 19.70 13.39
CA ARG A 127 45.42 18.28 13.70
C ARG A 127 46.06 18.15 15.08
N PHE A 128 45.49 17.30 15.91
CA PHE A 128 46.05 16.94 17.20
C PHE A 128 46.25 15.43 17.30
N HIS A 129 47.15 15.02 18.17
CA HIS A 129 47.53 13.62 18.38
C HIS A 129 46.67 13.01 19.49
N VAL A 130 46.21 11.79 19.28
CA VAL A 130 45.54 10.96 20.28
C VAL A 130 46.49 9.80 20.64
N ASP A 131 46.69 9.57 21.93
CA ASP A 131 47.60 8.55 22.44
C ASP A 131 47.05 7.11 22.31
N SER A 132 47.76 6.13 22.88
CA SER A 132 47.36 4.73 22.82
C SER A 132 46.09 4.40 23.63
N ASP A 133 45.76 5.25 24.60
CA ASP A 133 44.63 5.06 25.51
C ASP A 133 43.36 5.76 24.97
N GLY A 134 43.48 6.49 23.85
CA GLY A 134 42.38 7.17 23.18
C GLY A 134 42.19 8.62 23.63
N ASP A 135 43.17 9.18 24.35
CA ASP A 135 43.09 10.51 24.93
C ASP A 135 43.95 11.53 24.15
N SER A 136 43.45 12.75 24.03
CA SER A 136 44.20 13.87 23.45
C SER A 136 44.99 14.62 24.52
N VAL A 137 46.11 15.22 24.14
CA VAL A 137 46.71 16.32 24.92
C VAL A 137 45.68 17.47 25.02
N PRO A 138 45.61 18.24 26.13
CA PRO A 138 44.72 19.39 26.24
C PRO A 138 44.79 20.27 24.99
N LEU A 139 43.64 20.48 24.37
CA LEU A 139 43.51 21.17 23.09
C LEU A 139 43.52 22.68 23.30
N ASP A 140 42.87 23.16 24.37
CA ASP A 140 42.71 24.58 24.73
C ASP A 140 42.38 25.48 23.52
N LEU A 141 41.55 24.96 22.61
CA LEU A 141 41.18 25.65 21.38
C LEU A 141 39.92 26.48 21.60
N GLU A 142 40.01 27.79 21.42
CA GLU A 142 38.87 28.71 21.47
C GLU A 142 38.55 29.27 20.07
N PHE A 143 37.31 29.08 19.64
CA PHE A 143 36.77 29.67 18.42
C PHE A 143 35.71 30.71 18.77
N ARG A 144 35.77 31.87 18.10
CA ARG A 144 34.88 33.02 18.38
C ARG A 144 33.94 33.23 17.21
N HIS A 145 32.64 33.18 17.49
CA HIS A 145 31.57 33.37 16.53
C HIS A 145 30.78 34.61 16.91
N VAL A 146 30.87 35.68 16.11
CA VAL A 146 30.12 36.92 16.34
C VAL A 146 28.87 36.88 15.48
N VAL A 147 27.71 36.96 16.12
CA VAL A 147 26.42 36.82 15.45
C VAL A 147 25.46 37.91 15.92
N ASP A 148 24.72 38.50 14.99
CA ASP A 148 23.65 39.43 15.31
C ASP A 148 22.39 38.69 15.82
N VAL A 149 21.87 39.16 16.95
CA VAL A 149 20.63 38.64 17.53
C VAL A 149 19.48 38.95 16.59
N SER A 150 18.96 37.90 15.97
CA SER A 150 17.86 37.92 15.00
C SER A 150 16.93 36.74 15.24
N ASP A 151 15.70 36.80 14.72
CA ASP A 151 14.74 35.69 14.78
C ASP A 151 15.32 34.37 14.22
N ALA A 152 16.24 34.46 13.28
CA ALA A 152 16.93 33.30 12.72
C ALA A 152 17.91 32.66 13.71
N LEU A 153 18.66 33.48 14.46
CA LEU A 153 19.56 33.00 15.50
C LEU A 153 18.76 32.41 16.67
N VAL A 154 17.70 33.09 17.08
CA VAL A 154 16.76 32.62 18.11
C VAL A 154 16.23 31.24 17.75
N LYS A 155 15.76 31.03 16.51
CA LYS A 155 15.31 29.71 16.01
C LYS A 155 16.43 28.67 15.95
N TYR A 156 17.66 29.09 15.62
CA TYR A 156 18.80 28.18 15.57
C TYR A 156 19.16 27.66 16.96
N VAL A 157 19.30 28.55 17.95
CA VAL A 157 19.67 28.18 19.34
C VAL A 157 18.55 27.37 20.02
N THR A 158 17.27 27.67 19.75
CA THR A 158 16.13 26.99 20.40
C THR A 158 15.74 25.64 19.79
N GLY A 159 16.02 25.42 18.51
CA GLY A 159 15.50 24.27 17.77
C GLY A 159 16.54 23.45 17.00
N SER A 160 17.83 23.81 17.09
CA SER A 160 18.91 23.09 16.41
C SER A 160 19.95 22.59 17.41
N ASN A 161 20.56 21.46 17.08
CA ASN A 161 21.72 20.94 17.81
C ASN A 161 22.99 21.32 17.04
N LEU A 162 24.07 21.62 17.75
CA LEU A 162 25.37 21.82 17.13
C LEU A 162 26.01 20.45 16.89
N SER A 163 26.16 20.09 15.63
CA SER A 163 26.85 18.86 15.20
C SER A 163 28.35 19.12 15.02
N ILE A 164 29.15 18.28 15.67
CA ILE A 164 30.60 18.32 15.68
C ILE A 164 31.13 16.97 15.19
N GLU A 165 31.82 16.96 14.06
CA GLU A 165 32.34 15.77 13.40
C GLU A 165 33.82 15.54 13.74
N ALA A 166 34.18 14.33 14.17
CA ALA A 166 35.56 13.92 14.38
C ALA A 166 36.11 13.21 13.13
N TRP A 167 37.23 13.70 12.59
CA TRP A 167 37.85 13.19 11.36
C TRP A 167 39.24 12.61 11.61
N LEU A 168 39.47 11.40 11.11
CA LEU A 168 40.76 10.71 11.12
C LEU A 168 41.60 11.07 9.88
N GLN A 169 42.89 11.31 10.07
CA GLN A 169 43.87 11.34 8.98
C GLN A 169 45.07 10.43 9.27
N ASN A 170 45.21 9.37 8.46
CA ASN A 170 46.29 8.38 8.60
C ASN A 170 47.68 8.99 8.33
N ALA A 171 48.57 8.91 9.32
CA ALA A 171 50.01 8.92 9.09
C ALA A 171 50.45 7.48 8.74
N ARG A 172 51.20 7.30 7.64
CA ARG A 172 51.74 5.98 7.28
C ARG A 172 52.75 5.54 8.34
N LEU A 173 52.47 4.47 9.06
CA LEU A 173 53.49 3.61 9.67
C LEU A 173 53.12 2.14 9.52
N ILE A 174 54.16 1.35 9.33
CA ILE A 174 54.21 -0.02 8.80
C ILE A 174 53.79 -1.03 9.89
N MET A 175 53.16 -2.12 9.44
CA MET A 175 52.71 -3.35 10.14
C MET A 175 53.71 -3.91 11.20
N PRO A 176 53.27 -4.67 12.22
CA PRO A 176 53.03 -6.11 12.03
C PRO A 176 51.80 -6.72 12.73
N TYR A 177 51.41 -7.87 12.20
CA TYR A 177 50.56 -8.93 12.77
C TYR A 177 50.79 -9.15 14.28
N ASP A 178 49.73 -9.15 15.09
CA ASP A 178 49.12 -10.34 15.69
C ASP A 178 48.14 -9.98 16.82
N SER A 179 47.10 -10.82 16.93
CA SER A 179 46.25 -11.07 18.11
C SER A 179 45.31 -9.96 18.60
N LEU A 180 44.00 -10.12 18.42
CA LEU A 180 43.09 -10.62 19.46
C LEU A 180 41.64 -10.75 18.93
N VAL A 181 41.14 -11.97 19.10
CA VAL A 181 39.74 -12.41 19.29
C VAL A 181 38.72 -11.29 19.55
N MET A 182 37.78 -11.10 18.63
CA MET A 182 36.41 -10.69 18.94
C MET A 182 35.45 -11.66 18.26
N ALA A 183 34.50 -12.17 19.04
CA ALA A 183 33.48 -13.11 18.61
C ALA A 183 32.71 -12.57 17.39
N SER A 184 32.83 -13.28 16.27
CA SER A 184 31.91 -13.12 15.16
C SER A 184 30.50 -13.42 15.68
N ARG A 185 29.58 -12.46 15.56
CA ARG A 185 28.20 -12.85 15.29
C ARG A 185 28.27 -13.61 13.97
N ASP A 186 27.94 -14.88 14.06
CA ASP A 186 28.06 -15.83 12.98
C ASP A 186 27.14 -15.38 11.83
N VAL A 187 27.74 -14.81 10.80
CA VAL A 187 27.02 -14.33 9.60
C VAL A 187 26.28 -15.50 8.97
N ASP A 188 26.80 -16.72 9.08
CA ASP A 188 26.15 -17.93 8.60
C ASP A 188 24.93 -18.28 9.45
N ALA A 189 24.94 -18.01 10.76
CA ALA A 189 23.75 -18.16 11.62
C ALA A 189 22.66 -17.13 11.27
N LEU A 190 23.04 -15.89 10.95
CA LEU A 190 22.10 -14.87 10.48
C LEU A 190 21.49 -15.26 9.12
N TRP A 191 22.31 -15.80 8.20
CA TRP A 191 21.80 -16.30 6.92
C TRP A 191 20.89 -17.52 7.10
N GLN A 192 21.20 -18.42 8.03
CA GLN A 192 20.34 -19.56 8.37
C GLN A 192 19.00 -19.11 8.98
N GLU A 193 18.99 -18.10 9.86
CA GLU A 193 17.76 -17.51 10.39
C GLU A 193 16.91 -16.87 9.28
N LEU A 194 17.54 -16.15 8.35
CA LEU A 194 16.87 -15.54 7.19
C LEU A 194 16.34 -16.57 6.18
N GLU A 195 17.04 -17.69 5.98
CA GLU A 195 16.58 -18.81 5.16
C GLU A 195 15.36 -19.49 5.79
N MET A 196 15.37 -19.74 7.10
CA MET A 196 14.24 -20.33 7.84
C MET A 196 12.96 -19.46 7.76
N GLU A 197 13.09 -18.12 7.77
CA GLU A 197 11.95 -17.22 7.55
C GLU A 197 11.36 -17.33 6.14
N ASN A 198 12.19 -17.61 5.12
CA ASN A 198 11.76 -17.76 3.74
C ASN A 198 11.16 -19.15 3.43
N GLU A 199 11.55 -20.20 4.16
CA GLU A 199 11.02 -21.56 3.99
C GLU A 199 9.57 -21.74 4.46
N TYR A 200 9.02 -20.76 5.20
CA TYR A 200 7.66 -20.80 5.74
C TYR A 200 6.54 -20.80 4.68
N ARG A 201 6.88 -20.62 3.39
CA ARG A 201 5.91 -20.47 2.30
C ARG A 201 5.95 -21.59 1.26
N ASN A 202 5.77 -22.84 1.69
CA ASN A 202 5.23 -23.88 0.79
C ASN A 202 3.70 -23.72 0.68
N VAL A 203 3.25 -22.61 0.09
CA VAL A 203 1.84 -22.48 -0.34
C VAL A 203 1.79 -22.92 -1.80
N GLU A 204 0.95 -23.90 -2.09
CA GLU A 204 0.73 -24.46 -3.43
C GLU A 204 -0.03 -23.43 -4.32
N VAL A 205 0.65 -22.36 -4.74
CA VAL A 205 0.11 -21.25 -5.56
C VAL A 205 -0.35 -21.74 -6.96
N SER A 206 -0.02 -22.97 -7.32
CA SER A 206 -0.18 -23.54 -8.66
C SER A 206 -1.63 -23.83 -9.09
N ARG A 207 -2.62 -23.82 -8.17
CA ARG A 207 -4.04 -24.06 -8.51
C ARG A 207 -4.83 -22.80 -8.87
N LEU A 208 -4.47 -21.63 -8.34
CA LEU A 208 -5.26 -20.40 -8.51
C LEU A 208 -4.88 -19.60 -9.77
N LEU A 209 -3.65 -19.75 -10.29
CA LEU A 209 -3.20 -19.02 -11.49
C LEU A 209 -3.58 -19.71 -12.82
N LYS A 210 -3.89 -21.00 -12.83
CA LYS A 210 -4.23 -21.72 -14.08
C LYS A 210 -5.69 -21.53 -14.52
N LYS A 211 -6.58 -21.09 -13.62
CA LYS A 211 -8.01 -20.96 -13.93
C LYS A 211 -8.41 -19.60 -14.50
N SER A 212 -7.55 -18.59 -14.41
CA SER A 212 -7.81 -17.24 -14.94
C SER A 212 -7.40 -17.03 -16.41
N MET A 213 -6.79 -18.02 -17.05
CA MET A 213 -6.29 -17.96 -18.44
C MET A 213 -6.81 -19.06 -19.37
N ALA A 214 -7.84 -19.82 -18.97
CA ALA A 214 -8.36 -20.94 -19.76
C ALA A 214 -9.88 -20.91 -19.93
N VAL A 215 -10.41 -19.91 -20.66
CA VAL A 215 -11.69 -20.02 -21.38
C VAL A 215 -11.56 -19.22 -22.68
N GLY A 216 -11.66 -19.91 -23.83
CA GLY A 216 -11.73 -19.27 -25.15
C GLY A 216 -11.04 -19.96 -26.32
N GLY A 217 -10.79 -21.28 -26.29
CA GLY A 217 -10.32 -22.03 -27.46
C GLY A 217 -11.48 -22.64 -28.22
N ASN A 218 -12.00 -21.98 -29.26
CA ASN A 218 -12.92 -22.60 -30.21
C ASN A 218 -12.17 -22.94 -31.51
N THR A 219 -12.11 -24.23 -31.80
CA THR A 219 -11.41 -24.84 -32.94
C THR A 219 -12.34 -24.93 -34.15
N LYS A 220 -11.87 -24.54 -35.34
CA LYS A 220 -12.29 -25.16 -36.63
C LYS A 220 -11.11 -25.24 -37.59
N LYS A 221 -10.86 -26.45 -38.09
CA LYS A 221 -9.79 -26.85 -39.03
C LYS A 221 -10.29 -26.89 -40.48
N ALA A 222 -9.38 -26.48 -41.38
CA ALA A 222 -9.03 -27.02 -42.72
C ALA A 222 -9.98 -26.88 -43.93
N LYS A 223 -9.46 -26.32 -45.07
CA LYS A 223 -8.98 -27.08 -46.26
C LYS A 223 -8.53 -26.20 -47.47
N THR A 224 -7.28 -26.41 -47.90
CA THR A 224 -6.71 -26.67 -49.27
C THR A 224 -7.15 -25.95 -50.56
N SER A 225 -6.14 -25.50 -51.33
CA SER A 225 -5.82 -25.73 -52.79
C SER A 225 -5.38 -24.44 -53.50
N SER A 226 -4.61 -24.35 -54.60
CA SER A 226 -3.45 -25.06 -55.19
C SER A 226 -3.08 -24.34 -56.52
N THR A 227 -1.78 -24.22 -56.86
CA THR A 227 -1.16 -24.12 -58.23
C THR A 227 -1.45 -22.88 -59.11
N ARG A 228 -0.60 -22.33 -60.01
CA ARG A 228 0.49 -22.79 -60.95
C ARG A 228 1.50 -21.63 -61.19
N ARG A 229 2.84 -21.76 -61.35
CA ARG A 229 3.70 -22.15 -62.53
C ARG A 229 3.27 -21.50 -63.88
N ALA A 230 4.11 -20.99 -64.81
CA ALA A 230 5.55 -20.99 -65.11
C ALA A 230 5.85 -19.89 -66.20
N ALA A 231 7.02 -19.22 -66.25
CA ALA A 231 8.20 -19.42 -67.14
C ALA A 231 8.17 -18.86 -68.60
N SER A 232 9.21 -18.07 -68.97
CA SER A 232 9.98 -18.08 -70.25
C SER A 232 11.26 -17.21 -70.07
N ALA A 233 12.52 -17.69 -70.15
CA ALA A 233 13.36 -18.05 -71.32
C ALA A 233 13.29 -17.03 -72.47
N HIS A 234 14.33 -16.57 -73.19
CA HIS A 234 15.80 -16.67 -73.23
C HIS A 234 16.24 -15.69 -74.34
N THR A 235 17.35 -14.95 -74.24
CA THR A 235 18.36 -14.85 -75.34
C THR A 235 19.64 -14.12 -74.93
N THR A 236 20.72 -14.66 -75.45
CA THR A 236 22.14 -14.34 -75.28
C THR A 236 22.66 -13.33 -76.31
N THR A 237 23.57 -12.43 -75.92
CA THR A 237 24.63 -11.92 -76.80
C THR A 237 25.90 -11.58 -76.00
N HIS A 238 26.99 -12.26 -76.36
CA HIS A 238 28.37 -12.04 -75.94
C HIS A 238 29.01 -10.85 -76.69
N SER A 239 29.91 -10.10 -76.03
CA SER A 239 31.32 -9.94 -76.45
C SER A 239 32.09 -8.99 -75.50
N PRO A 240 33.44 -9.10 -75.42
CA PRO A 240 34.18 -9.02 -74.17
C PRO A 240 35.23 -7.90 -74.11
N THR A 241 35.64 -7.49 -72.90
CA THR A 241 37.02 -7.04 -72.66
C THR A 241 37.48 -7.47 -71.27
N ARG A 242 38.51 -8.30 -71.28
CA ARG A 242 39.24 -8.92 -70.17
C ARG A 242 40.38 -7.99 -69.76
N ASN A 243 40.51 -7.67 -68.47
CA ASN A 243 41.78 -7.87 -67.75
C ASN A 243 41.68 -7.62 -66.23
N ASN A 244 41.89 -8.74 -65.51
CA ASN A 244 42.72 -8.91 -64.32
C ASN A 244 42.25 -8.45 -62.91
N ASN A 245 41.79 -9.47 -62.17
CA ASN A 245 42.28 -9.93 -60.85
C ASN A 245 41.71 -9.38 -59.51
N LYS A 246 40.96 -10.30 -58.84
CA LYS A 246 40.83 -10.61 -57.39
C LYS A 246 39.91 -9.73 -56.50
N PRO A 247 39.32 -10.30 -55.42
CA PRO A 247 38.68 -11.61 -55.27
C PRO A 247 37.22 -11.50 -54.74
N SER A 248 36.55 -12.65 -54.67
CA SER A 248 35.20 -12.89 -54.12
C SER A 248 34.97 -12.28 -52.73
N LYS A 249 33.77 -11.72 -52.49
CA LYS A 249 33.32 -11.31 -51.16
C LYS A 249 33.12 -12.55 -50.27
N ASP A 250 34.00 -12.70 -49.29
CA ASP A 250 33.99 -13.76 -48.28
C ASP A 250 32.67 -13.78 -47.46
N GLU A 251 32.07 -14.96 -47.31
CA GLU A 251 31.20 -15.26 -46.17
C GLU A 251 32.07 -15.31 -44.91
N GLU A 252 32.15 -14.21 -44.16
CA GLU A 252 32.91 -14.19 -42.90
C GLU A 252 32.26 -15.12 -41.86
N SER A 253 32.99 -16.15 -41.43
CA SER A 253 32.65 -16.99 -40.27
C SER A 253 32.45 -16.14 -39.01
N PHE A 254 31.40 -16.44 -38.21
CA PHE A 254 31.12 -15.73 -36.96
C PHE A 254 32.30 -15.83 -35.99
N SER A 255 32.72 -14.69 -35.43
CA SER A 255 33.81 -14.62 -34.45
C SER A 255 33.39 -13.73 -33.27
N LEU A 256 33.28 -14.34 -32.09
CA LEU A 256 32.81 -13.66 -30.89
C LEU A 256 33.73 -12.50 -30.44
N PRO A 257 35.07 -12.66 -30.31
CA PRO A 257 35.95 -11.55 -29.95
C PRO A 257 35.87 -10.39 -30.93
N LYS A 258 35.72 -10.68 -32.24
CA LYS A 258 35.54 -9.66 -33.28
C LYS A 258 34.23 -8.89 -33.10
N MET A 259 33.13 -9.56 -32.73
CA MET A 259 31.85 -8.89 -32.46
C MET A 259 31.89 -8.05 -31.18
N LEU A 260 32.49 -8.56 -30.10
CA LEU A 260 32.66 -7.82 -28.85
C LEU A 260 33.52 -6.56 -29.05
N ASN A 261 34.60 -6.67 -29.83
CA ASN A 261 35.40 -5.51 -30.20
C ASN A 261 34.57 -4.51 -31.03
N ARG A 262 33.78 -4.96 -31.99
CA ARG A 262 32.88 -4.10 -32.78
C ARG A 262 31.79 -3.42 -31.92
N LEU A 263 31.32 -4.05 -30.83
CA LEU A 263 30.42 -3.44 -29.85
C LEU A 263 31.09 -2.34 -29.00
N ALA A 264 32.41 -2.37 -28.86
CA ALA A 264 33.16 -1.35 -28.11
C ALA A 264 33.49 -0.09 -28.94
N VAL A 265 33.38 -0.15 -30.28
CA VAL A 265 33.72 0.95 -31.20
C VAL A 265 32.78 2.15 -31.06
N GLU A 266 33.29 3.38 -31.24
CA GLU A 266 32.52 4.62 -31.12
C GLU A 266 31.43 4.80 -32.20
N GLN A 267 31.62 4.22 -33.38
CA GLN A 267 30.68 4.30 -34.49
C GLN A 267 29.39 3.52 -34.22
N ARG A 268 28.26 4.25 -34.16
CA ARG A 268 26.91 3.72 -33.90
C ARG A 268 26.51 2.60 -34.86
N GLY A 269 26.78 2.76 -36.16
CA GLY A 269 26.42 1.78 -37.19
C GLY A 269 27.18 0.45 -37.06
N VAL A 270 28.44 0.50 -36.62
CA VAL A 270 29.27 -0.70 -36.39
C VAL A 270 28.74 -1.47 -35.19
N ARG A 271 28.41 -0.79 -34.09
CA ARG A 271 27.79 -1.43 -32.92
C ARG A 271 26.44 -2.04 -33.23
N LYS A 272 25.58 -1.35 -33.99
CA LYS A 272 24.28 -1.88 -34.41
C LYS A 272 24.42 -3.16 -35.24
N LYS A 273 25.36 -3.20 -36.20
CA LYS A 273 25.63 -4.40 -36.99
C LYS A 273 26.16 -5.56 -36.12
N ALA A 274 27.03 -5.25 -35.17
CA ALA A 274 27.55 -6.25 -34.22
C ALA A 274 26.43 -6.82 -33.31
N ALA A 275 25.54 -5.96 -32.81
CA ALA A 275 24.38 -6.39 -32.04
C ALA A 275 23.46 -7.31 -32.86
N ILE A 276 23.13 -6.94 -34.10
CA ILE A 276 22.30 -7.79 -34.98
C ILE A 276 22.99 -9.15 -35.25
N ALA A 277 24.32 -9.17 -35.44
CA ALA A 277 25.06 -10.42 -35.61
C ALA A 277 25.00 -11.31 -34.35
N LEU A 278 25.04 -10.72 -33.15
CA LEU A 278 24.86 -11.45 -31.89
C LEU A 278 23.43 -11.97 -31.73
N GLU A 279 22.43 -11.17 -32.11
CA GLU A 279 21.03 -11.58 -32.13
C GLU A 279 20.82 -12.78 -33.05
N THR A 280 21.38 -12.75 -34.27
CA THR A 280 21.26 -13.87 -35.20
C THR A 280 21.93 -15.14 -34.71
N GLN A 281 23.03 -15.03 -33.98
CA GLN A 281 23.78 -16.19 -33.49
C GLN A 281 23.16 -16.82 -32.24
N PHE A 282 22.67 -16.00 -31.29
CA PHE A 282 22.33 -16.47 -29.95
C PHE A 282 20.84 -16.34 -29.59
N LEU A 283 20.06 -15.53 -30.31
CA LEU A 283 18.65 -15.28 -30.01
C LEU A 283 17.66 -15.89 -31.01
N ASN A 284 18.07 -16.23 -32.24
CA ASN A 284 17.15 -16.80 -33.24
C ASN A 284 16.89 -18.32 -33.06
N ASP A 285 15.62 -18.72 -33.21
CA ASP A 285 15.05 -20.02 -32.82
C ASP A 285 15.46 -21.27 -33.64
N ALA A 286 16.35 -21.16 -34.62
CA ALA A 286 16.55 -22.25 -35.59
C ALA A 286 17.25 -23.50 -35.01
N GLU A 287 18.03 -23.38 -33.93
CA GLU A 287 18.79 -24.49 -33.32
C GLU A 287 18.89 -24.33 -31.78
N GLN A 288 17.76 -24.51 -31.09
CA GLN A 288 17.56 -24.08 -29.69
C GLN A 288 18.41 -24.79 -28.61
N GLN A 289 19.03 -25.94 -28.85
CA GLN A 289 19.87 -26.62 -27.83
C GLN A 289 21.37 -26.35 -27.97
N ALA A 290 21.93 -26.39 -29.19
CA ALA A 290 23.36 -26.15 -29.42
C ALA A 290 23.73 -24.66 -29.26
N ALA A 291 22.83 -23.76 -29.70
CA ALA A 291 23.03 -22.32 -29.51
C ALA A 291 22.88 -21.89 -28.03
N GLN A 292 22.17 -22.67 -27.22
CA GLN A 292 21.97 -22.40 -25.78
C GLN A 292 23.23 -22.72 -24.98
N SER A 293 23.81 -23.91 -25.13
CA SER A 293 25.05 -24.26 -24.42
C SER A 293 26.21 -23.34 -24.81
N ALA A 294 26.30 -23.02 -26.11
CA ALA A 294 27.31 -22.10 -26.62
C ALA A 294 27.15 -20.66 -26.07
N ALA A 295 25.93 -20.21 -25.79
CA ALA A 295 25.70 -18.89 -25.20
C ALA A 295 26.12 -18.83 -23.74
N THR A 296 25.85 -19.88 -22.96
CA THR A 296 26.22 -19.96 -21.54
C THR A 296 27.73 -20.06 -21.38
N ASP A 297 28.39 -20.93 -22.15
CA ASP A 297 29.86 -21.07 -22.13
C ASP A 297 30.58 -19.77 -22.51
N ALA A 298 30.02 -19.02 -23.45
CA ALA A 298 30.55 -17.74 -23.90
C ALA A 298 30.19 -16.56 -22.98
N PHE A 299 29.21 -16.70 -22.08
CA PHE A 299 28.65 -15.58 -21.33
C PHE A 299 29.69 -14.89 -20.45
N VAL A 300 30.65 -15.65 -19.90
CA VAL A 300 31.76 -15.14 -19.08
C VAL A 300 32.54 -14.03 -19.80
N GLU A 301 32.84 -14.22 -21.09
CA GLU A 301 33.56 -13.23 -21.90
C GLU A 301 32.66 -12.08 -22.37
N MET A 302 31.35 -12.35 -22.53
CA MET A 302 30.38 -11.42 -23.08
C MET A 302 29.75 -10.48 -22.04
N ALA A 303 29.62 -10.91 -20.79
CA ALA A 303 28.83 -10.26 -19.76
C ALA A 303 29.17 -8.77 -19.58
N LYS A 304 30.42 -8.44 -19.24
CA LYS A 304 30.86 -7.04 -19.03
C LYS A 304 30.69 -6.17 -20.29
N PRO A 305 31.11 -6.62 -21.49
CA PRO A 305 30.81 -5.91 -22.74
C PRO A 305 29.32 -5.62 -22.95
N LEU A 306 28.44 -6.60 -22.70
CA LEU A 306 27.00 -6.44 -22.86
C LEU A 306 26.40 -5.45 -21.85
N PHE A 307 26.76 -5.56 -20.57
CA PHE A 307 26.22 -4.68 -19.51
C PHE A 307 26.57 -3.22 -19.78
N LYS A 308 27.79 -2.94 -20.28
CA LYS A 308 28.23 -1.60 -20.67
C LYS A 308 27.39 -1.01 -21.82
N ARG A 309 26.68 -1.83 -22.58
CA ARG A 309 25.81 -1.41 -23.68
C ARG A 309 24.35 -1.18 -23.28
N PHE A 310 23.95 -1.44 -22.03
CA PHE A 310 22.61 -1.05 -21.56
C PHE A 310 22.39 0.47 -21.59
N ASN A 311 23.48 1.23 -21.55
CA ASN A 311 23.48 2.69 -21.65
C ASN A 311 23.89 3.21 -23.05
N ASP A 312 23.79 2.39 -24.10
CA ASP A 312 24.12 2.82 -25.47
C ASP A 312 23.11 3.85 -26.01
N PRO A 313 23.55 4.88 -26.76
CA PRO A 313 22.61 5.77 -27.45
C PRO A 313 21.74 5.07 -28.50
N VAL A 314 22.14 3.89 -29.00
CA VAL A 314 21.37 3.12 -29.99
C VAL A 314 20.45 2.13 -29.29
N GLU A 315 19.14 2.34 -29.41
CA GLU A 315 18.10 1.49 -28.80
C GLU A 315 18.22 0.01 -29.18
N LYS A 316 18.36 -0.32 -30.48
CA LYS A 316 18.53 -1.72 -30.91
C LYS A 316 19.74 -2.43 -30.29
N VAL A 317 20.81 -1.68 -29.97
CA VAL A 317 21.97 -2.26 -29.27
C VAL A 317 21.60 -2.60 -27.83
N ARG A 318 20.87 -1.72 -27.14
CA ARG A 318 20.36 -1.97 -25.79
C ARG A 318 19.43 -3.17 -25.76
N GLU A 319 18.44 -3.20 -26.65
CA GLU A 319 17.47 -4.29 -26.78
C GLU A 319 18.15 -5.67 -26.87
N VAL A 320 19.06 -5.84 -27.83
CA VAL A 320 19.75 -7.11 -28.05
C VAL A 320 20.62 -7.48 -26.85
N CYS A 321 21.39 -6.52 -26.32
CA CYS A 321 22.27 -6.80 -25.18
C CYS A 321 21.48 -7.21 -23.93
N ILE A 322 20.33 -6.57 -23.67
CA ILE A 322 19.47 -6.91 -22.53
C ILE A 322 18.86 -8.29 -22.75
N ARG A 323 18.23 -8.56 -23.90
CA ARG A 323 17.62 -9.87 -24.21
C ARG A 323 18.61 -11.03 -24.11
N LEU A 324 19.82 -10.85 -24.64
CA LEU A 324 20.87 -11.85 -24.57
C LEU A 324 21.34 -12.07 -23.12
N THR A 325 21.50 -10.99 -22.36
CA THR A 325 21.82 -11.08 -20.93
C THR A 325 20.73 -11.82 -20.16
N THR A 326 19.46 -11.51 -20.38
CA THR A 326 18.32 -12.17 -19.72
C THR A 326 18.34 -13.67 -20.00
N LYS A 327 18.59 -14.05 -21.25
CA LYS A 327 18.66 -15.47 -21.67
C LYS A 327 19.80 -16.22 -20.99
N CYS A 328 20.98 -15.62 -20.87
CA CYS A 328 22.12 -16.25 -20.18
C CYS A 328 21.91 -16.31 -18.66
N ILE A 329 21.45 -15.21 -18.05
CA ILE A 329 21.20 -15.13 -16.59
C ILE A 329 20.13 -16.11 -16.13
N ALA A 330 19.12 -16.42 -16.94
CA ALA A 330 18.09 -17.40 -16.57
C ALA A 330 18.66 -18.80 -16.27
N GLU A 331 19.75 -19.18 -16.95
CA GLU A 331 20.37 -20.51 -16.84
C GLU A 331 21.66 -20.52 -16.01
N GLU A 332 22.22 -19.34 -15.69
CA GLU A 332 23.52 -19.21 -15.01
C GLU A 332 23.49 -19.82 -13.59
N GLU A 333 24.53 -20.57 -13.24
CA GLU A 333 24.65 -21.21 -11.92
C GLU A 333 25.23 -20.26 -10.86
N ASP A 334 26.23 -19.44 -11.22
CA ASP A 334 26.91 -18.51 -10.31
C ASP A 334 26.52 -17.05 -10.62
N LEU A 335 25.36 -16.63 -10.12
CA LEU A 335 24.90 -15.24 -10.25
C LEU A 335 25.81 -14.23 -9.54
N LEU A 336 26.47 -14.63 -8.44
CA LEU A 336 27.27 -13.74 -7.60
C LEU A 336 28.41 -13.09 -8.39
N ARG A 337 28.96 -13.80 -9.38
CA ARG A 337 29.99 -13.31 -10.29
C ARG A 337 29.56 -12.07 -11.09
N TYR A 338 28.26 -11.93 -11.39
CA TYR A 338 27.74 -10.92 -12.32
C TYR A 338 26.98 -9.79 -11.61
N LEU A 339 26.31 -10.05 -10.49
CA LEU A 339 25.49 -9.07 -9.75
C LEU A 339 26.21 -7.73 -9.49
N PRO A 340 27.50 -7.69 -9.06
CA PRO A 340 28.19 -6.43 -8.81
C PRO A 340 28.36 -5.52 -10.03
N TYR A 341 28.28 -6.07 -11.24
CA TYR A 341 28.38 -5.32 -12.50
C TYR A 341 27.02 -5.13 -13.17
N LEU A 342 26.14 -6.12 -13.03
CA LEU A 342 24.82 -6.14 -13.63
C LEU A 342 23.89 -5.13 -12.96
N MET A 343 23.81 -5.15 -11.63
CA MET A 343 22.89 -4.28 -10.88
C MET A 343 23.18 -2.80 -11.11
N PRO A 344 24.43 -2.29 -11.01
CA PRO A 344 24.74 -0.91 -11.37
C PRO A 344 24.44 -0.55 -12.84
N ALA A 345 24.54 -1.51 -13.77
CA ALA A 345 24.22 -1.25 -15.18
C ALA A 345 22.72 -1.03 -15.40
N ILE A 346 21.88 -1.79 -14.69
CA ILE A 346 20.42 -1.66 -14.70
C ILE A 346 20.00 -0.37 -13.99
N THR A 347 20.45 -0.16 -12.75
CA THR A 347 20.04 0.98 -11.91
C THR A 347 20.49 2.30 -12.52
N LYS A 348 21.69 2.37 -13.12
CA LYS A 348 22.13 3.57 -13.85
C LYS A 348 21.25 3.93 -15.04
N ARG A 349 20.63 2.94 -15.69
CA ARG A 349 19.80 3.18 -16.88
C ARG A 349 18.38 3.60 -16.52
N ILE A 350 17.80 2.94 -15.52
CA ILE A 350 16.46 3.27 -15.02
C ILE A 350 16.50 4.57 -14.21
N ASN A 351 17.58 4.75 -13.43
CA ASN A 351 17.87 5.91 -12.60
C ASN A 351 16.68 6.32 -11.73
N SER A 352 16.21 5.38 -10.90
CA SER A 352 15.10 5.64 -9.98
C SER A 352 15.45 6.79 -9.02
N GLN A 353 14.54 7.75 -8.91
CA GLN A 353 14.67 8.91 -8.01
C GLN A 353 13.98 8.68 -6.67
N TYR A 354 13.41 7.50 -6.45
CA TYR A 354 12.68 7.20 -5.23
C TYR A 354 13.63 6.99 -4.05
N GLY A 355 13.31 7.63 -2.93
CA GLY A 355 13.83 7.35 -1.60
C GLY A 355 12.79 6.62 -0.76
N TYR A 356 13.24 5.96 0.30
CA TYR A 356 12.39 5.30 1.28
C TYR A 356 12.44 6.03 2.60
N ASP A 357 11.26 6.35 3.13
CA ASP A 357 11.10 6.87 4.47
C ASP A 357 10.54 5.80 5.40
N GLU A 358 11.39 5.29 6.29
CA GLU A 358 11.04 4.25 7.25
C GLU A 358 10.06 4.74 8.32
N GLU A 359 10.17 6.00 8.76
CA GLU A 359 9.33 6.54 9.84
C GLU A 359 7.86 6.63 9.41
N ASN A 360 7.62 7.14 8.19
CA ASN A 360 6.26 7.28 7.66
C ASN A 360 5.83 6.08 6.80
N GLN A 361 6.73 5.14 6.50
CA GLN A 361 6.48 3.99 5.62
C GLN A 361 5.94 4.45 4.25
N VAL A 362 6.69 5.33 3.57
CA VAL A 362 6.32 5.90 2.25
C VAL A 362 7.54 5.96 1.34
N PHE A 363 7.34 5.69 0.05
CA PHE A 363 8.31 6.00 -0.99
C PHE A 363 8.07 7.42 -1.53
N SER A 364 9.10 8.26 -1.48
CA SER A 364 9.04 9.62 -2.05
C SER A 364 9.95 9.75 -3.25
N ARG A 365 9.48 10.40 -4.31
CA ARG A 365 10.28 10.70 -5.50
C ARG A 365 11.17 11.94 -5.31
N ASP A 366 10.78 12.87 -4.44
CA ASP A 366 11.53 14.08 -4.14
C ASP A 366 11.85 14.10 -2.65
N GLN A 367 13.07 13.68 -2.32
CA GLN A 367 13.54 13.64 -0.94
C GLN A 367 13.61 15.04 -0.33
N PHE A 368 13.93 16.07 -1.13
CA PHE A 368 14.04 17.43 -0.62
C PHE A 368 12.68 17.99 -0.20
N LEU A 369 11.65 17.81 -1.05
CA LEU A 369 10.28 18.21 -0.71
C LEU A 369 9.73 17.39 0.45
N HIS A 370 10.02 16.08 0.50
CA HIS A 370 9.60 15.21 1.59
C HIS A 370 10.23 15.59 2.92
N ASP A 371 11.53 15.88 2.94
CA ASP A 371 12.23 16.36 4.14
C ASP A 371 11.73 17.74 4.57
N ALA A 372 11.36 18.61 3.63
CA ALA A 372 10.73 19.89 3.94
C ALA A 372 9.32 19.71 4.54
N PHE A 373 8.54 18.76 4.04
CA PHE A 373 7.25 18.37 4.61
C PHE A 373 7.40 17.81 6.03
N LYS A 374 8.36 16.90 6.27
CA LYS A 374 8.67 16.40 7.61
C LYS A 374 8.99 17.51 8.61
N ARG A 375 9.68 18.56 8.16
CA ARG A 375 10.00 19.75 8.98
C ARG A 375 8.83 20.72 9.13
N GLY A 376 7.64 20.38 8.63
CA GLY A 376 6.43 21.19 8.68
C GLY A 376 6.44 22.43 7.78
N ARG A 377 7.36 22.51 6.80
CA ARG A 377 7.63 23.76 6.07
C ARG A 377 6.97 23.87 4.70
N VAL A 378 6.50 22.78 4.08
CA VAL A 378 5.90 22.82 2.74
C VAL A 378 4.91 21.66 2.57
N TYR A 379 3.67 21.96 2.14
CA TYR A 379 2.76 20.97 1.55
C TYR A 379 2.66 21.26 0.05
N VAL A 380 3.17 20.36 -0.79
CA VAL A 380 2.96 20.40 -2.24
C VAL A 380 1.89 19.37 -2.58
N ALA A 381 0.77 19.79 -3.15
CA ALA A 381 -0.25 18.86 -3.62
C ALA A 381 0.37 17.92 -4.69
N GLU A 382 0.05 16.62 -4.69
CA GLU A 382 0.58 15.64 -5.66
C GLU A 382 0.47 16.11 -7.11
N ASN A 383 -0.58 16.87 -7.43
CA ASN A 383 -0.91 17.41 -8.74
C ASN A 383 0.07 18.51 -9.21
N GLN A 384 0.84 19.10 -8.28
CA GLN A 384 1.84 20.14 -8.53
C GLN A 384 3.26 19.56 -8.61
N VAL A 385 3.44 18.26 -8.33
CA VAL A 385 4.72 17.59 -8.51
C VAL A 385 4.95 17.44 -10.03
N THR A 386 5.99 18.06 -10.54
CA THR A 386 6.33 18.00 -11.97
C THR A 386 6.47 16.54 -12.43
N HIS A 387 5.71 16.15 -13.46
CA HIS A 387 5.88 14.83 -14.10
C HIS A 387 7.26 14.79 -14.77
N ILE A 388 8.22 14.16 -14.09
CA ILE A 388 9.57 13.97 -14.62
C ILE A 388 9.53 12.76 -15.55
N LYS A 389 9.91 12.96 -16.80
CA LYS A 389 10.01 11.89 -17.80
C LYS A 389 11.02 10.83 -17.33
N PRO A 390 10.75 9.53 -17.59
CA PRO A 390 11.75 8.49 -17.35
C PRO A 390 13.06 8.79 -18.10
N ASP A 391 14.19 8.52 -17.45
CA ASP A 391 15.51 8.69 -18.08
C ASP A 391 15.72 7.72 -19.25
N GLU A 392 15.11 6.53 -19.18
CA GLU A 392 14.96 5.64 -20.31
C GLU A 392 13.73 6.01 -21.14
N PRO A 393 13.87 6.55 -22.37
CA PRO A 393 12.73 6.98 -23.17
C PRO A 393 11.92 5.81 -23.75
N SER A 394 12.54 4.68 -24.09
CA SER A 394 11.85 3.54 -24.73
C SER A 394 11.17 2.66 -23.69
N GLU A 395 9.84 2.60 -23.77
CA GLU A 395 9.01 1.76 -22.91
C GLU A 395 9.30 0.27 -23.08
N GLU A 396 9.65 -0.17 -24.29
CA GLU A 396 10.07 -1.55 -24.56
C GLU A 396 11.36 -1.89 -23.82
N ILE A 397 12.33 -0.96 -23.80
CA ILE A 397 13.58 -1.19 -23.08
C ILE A 397 13.36 -1.19 -21.55
N ARG A 398 12.50 -0.31 -21.02
CA ARG A 398 12.14 -0.36 -19.59
C ARG A 398 11.54 -1.71 -19.22
N LEU A 399 10.63 -2.24 -20.05
CA LEU A 399 10.05 -3.58 -19.86
C LEU A 399 11.11 -4.68 -19.94
N LEU A 400 12.03 -4.64 -20.90
CA LEU A 400 13.12 -5.61 -21.03
C LEU A 400 14.06 -5.60 -19.81
N LEU A 401 14.37 -4.42 -19.26
CA LEU A 401 15.17 -4.31 -18.04
C LEU A 401 14.44 -4.93 -16.83
N LEU A 402 13.13 -4.73 -16.69
CA LEU A 402 12.35 -5.42 -15.68
C LEU A 402 12.29 -6.94 -15.89
N GLY A 403 12.22 -7.38 -17.15
CA GLY A 403 12.33 -8.80 -17.50
C GLY A 403 13.69 -9.40 -17.12
N LEU A 404 14.77 -8.64 -17.23
CA LEU A 404 16.09 -9.04 -16.75
C LEU A 404 16.15 -9.12 -15.22
N VAL A 405 15.59 -8.13 -14.51
CA VAL A 405 15.48 -8.16 -13.05
C VAL A 405 14.68 -9.39 -12.59
N ASP A 406 13.56 -9.68 -13.25
CA ASP A 406 12.77 -10.88 -12.95
C ASP A 406 13.56 -12.18 -13.21
N ALA A 407 14.31 -12.27 -14.31
CA ALA A 407 15.14 -13.45 -14.58
C ALA A 407 16.21 -13.68 -13.49
N VAL A 408 16.84 -12.61 -12.99
CA VAL A 408 17.77 -12.69 -11.85
C VAL A 408 17.06 -13.25 -10.61
N LEU A 409 15.87 -12.71 -10.30
CA LEU A 409 15.09 -13.10 -9.13
C LEU A 409 14.60 -14.56 -9.23
N GLN A 410 13.99 -14.94 -10.36
CA GLN A 410 13.49 -16.31 -10.56
C GLN A 410 14.62 -17.33 -10.50
N ASN A 411 15.77 -17.06 -11.14
CA ASN A 411 16.93 -17.96 -11.08
C ASN A 411 17.37 -18.18 -9.62
N ALA A 412 17.48 -17.10 -8.83
CA ALA A 412 17.84 -17.19 -7.42
C ALA A 412 16.78 -17.92 -6.58
N PHE A 413 15.49 -17.69 -6.83
CA PHE A 413 14.39 -18.35 -6.11
C PHE A 413 14.32 -19.85 -6.39
N GLU A 414 14.45 -20.25 -7.66
CA GLU A 414 14.43 -21.66 -8.07
C GLU A 414 15.59 -22.46 -7.46
N ARG A 415 16.75 -21.82 -7.28
CA ARG A 415 17.94 -22.41 -6.64
C ARG A 415 17.99 -22.22 -5.12
N ARG A 416 16.95 -21.62 -4.52
CA ARG A 416 16.88 -21.26 -3.09
C ARG A 416 18.08 -20.43 -2.59
N ALA A 417 18.62 -19.59 -3.45
CA ALA A 417 19.77 -18.74 -3.18
C ALA A 417 19.38 -17.25 -3.05
N SER A 418 18.20 -16.94 -2.48
CA SER A 418 17.71 -15.56 -2.37
C SER A 418 18.58 -14.65 -1.50
N SER A 419 19.36 -15.23 -0.57
CA SER A 419 20.33 -14.55 0.29
C SER A 419 21.32 -13.67 -0.48
N ILE A 420 21.78 -14.12 -1.67
CA ILE A 420 22.75 -13.39 -2.50
C ILE A 420 22.21 -12.03 -3.00
N LEU A 421 20.88 -11.86 -3.00
CA LEU A 421 20.22 -10.65 -3.50
C LEU A 421 20.05 -9.57 -2.43
N HIS A 422 20.28 -9.86 -1.14
CA HIS A 422 20.08 -8.89 -0.05
C HIS A 422 20.89 -7.61 -0.22
N ALA A 423 22.11 -7.69 -0.78
CA ALA A 423 22.94 -6.50 -1.04
C ALA A 423 22.37 -5.57 -2.12
N TYR A 424 21.46 -6.07 -2.97
CA TYR A 424 20.93 -5.36 -4.14
C TYR A 424 19.41 -5.17 -4.09
N ILE A 425 18.72 -5.80 -3.13
CA ILE A 425 17.26 -5.86 -3.11
C ILE A 425 16.63 -4.48 -2.94
N PHE A 426 17.27 -3.57 -2.19
CA PHE A 426 16.77 -2.21 -2.05
C PHE A 426 16.76 -1.48 -3.40
N ASP A 427 17.83 -1.57 -4.17
CA ASP A 427 17.91 -1.00 -5.53
C ASP A 427 16.87 -1.63 -6.47
N VAL A 428 16.66 -2.95 -6.36
CA VAL A 428 15.61 -3.67 -7.10
C VAL A 428 14.23 -3.12 -6.73
N LEU A 429 13.94 -2.92 -5.45
CA LEU A 429 12.68 -2.34 -5.00
C LEU A 429 12.49 -0.93 -5.56
N LEU A 430 13.51 -0.07 -5.52
CA LEU A 430 13.43 1.29 -6.09
C LEU A 430 13.17 1.27 -7.60
N VAL A 431 13.75 0.32 -8.33
CA VAL A 431 13.46 0.09 -9.75
C VAL A 431 11.99 -0.32 -9.94
N LEU A 432 11.48 -1.27 -9.15
CA LEU A 432 10.10 -1.74 -9.27
C LEU A 432 9.07 -0.66 -8.91
N ILE A 433 9.35 0.11 -7.85
CA ILE A 433 8.54 1.26 -7.42
C ILE A 433 8.48 2.32 -8.52
N SER A 434 9.60 2.60 -9.21
CA SER A 434 9.57 3.49 -10.37
C SER A 434 8.70 2.93 -11.50
N GLY A 435 8.74 1.61 -11.74
CA GLY A 435 7.90 0.93 -12.73
C GLY A 435 6.42 0.82 -12.35
N VAL A 436 6.03 0.95 -11.08
CA VAL A 436 4.62 1.04 -10.66
C VAL A 436 3.98 2.36 -11.07
N ARG A 437 4.79 3.40 -11.25
CA ARG A 437 4.36 4.75 -11.63
C ARG A 437 4.68 5.07 -13.09
N ASP A 438 4.87 4.04 -13.92
CA ASP A 438 5.18 4.19 -15.33
C ASP A 438 3.92 4.50 -16.16
N ASP A 439 4.10 5.30 -17.21
CA ASP A 439 3.01 5.61 -18.15
C ASP A 439 2.63 4.36 -18.99
N PHE A 440 3.57 3.43 -19.18
CA PHE A 440 3.36 2.21 -19.95
C PHE A 440 2.81 1.06 -19.08
N HIS A 441 1.63 0.56 -19.46
CA HIS A 441 0.88 -0.37 -18.62
C HIS A 441 1.51 -1.77 -18.47
N GLU A 442 2.27 -2.27 -19.45
CA GLU A 442 2.94 -3.58 -19.29
C GLU A 442 4.10 -3.50 -18.28
N VAL A 443 4.74 -2.33 -18.13
CA VAL A 443 5.74 -2.08 -17.08
C VAL A 443 5.06 -2.10 -15.71
N ASN A 444 3.90 -1.44 -15.56
CA ASN A 444 3.11 -1.50 -14.32
C ASN A 444 2.76 -2.95 -13.92
N ILE A 445 2.28 -3.76 -14.89
CA ILE A 445 1.91 -5.16 -14.67
C ILE A 445 3.14 -6.01 -14.29
N ALA A 446 4.26 -5.82 -15.01
CA ALA A 446 5.50 -6.53 -14.72
C ALA A 446 6.02 -6.20 -13.32
N SER A 447 6.08 -4.92 -12.94
CA SER A 447 6.47 -4.49 -11.59
C SER A 447 5.58 -5.08 -10.51
N CYS A 448 4.26 -5.04 -10.69
CA CYS A 448 3.30 -5.64 -9.76
C CYS A 448 3.58 -7.14 -9.55
N ARG A 449 3.74 -7.90 -10.65
CA ARG A 449 4.02 -9.34 -10.57
C ARG A 449 5.35 -9.64 -9.87
N ILE A 450 6.41 -8.90 -10.18
CA ILE A 450 7.73 -9.10 -9.56
C ILE A 450 7.69 -8.76 -8.07
N LEU A 451 7.03 -7.66 -7.67
CA LEU A 451 6.83 -7.29 -6.26
C LEU A 451 6.07 -8.39 -5.50
N ALA A 452 5.04 -8.97 -6.09
CA ALA A 452 4.33 -10.10 -5.51
C ALA A 452 5.25 -11.32 -5.36
N SER A 453 6.12 -11.60 -6.33
CA SER A 453 7.10 -12.69 -6.24
C SER A 453 8.11 -12.47 -5.11
N ILE A 454 8.65 -11.24 -4.96
CA ILE A 454 9.55 -10.87 -3.86
C ILE A 454 8.86 -11.06 -2.51
N SER A 455 7.61 -10.59 -2.38
CA SER A 455 6.81 -10.75 -1.18
C SER A 455 6.62 -12.21 -0.75
N ASN A 456 6.71 -13.14 -1.70
CA ASN A 456 6.47 -14.55 -1.46
C ASN A 456 7.76 -15.32 -1.12
N HIS A 457 8.93 -14.87 -1.60
CA HIS A 457 10.20 -15.61 -1.50
C HIS A 457 11.27 -14.90 -0.65
N MET A 458 11.10 -13.61 -0.37
CA MET A 458 12.02 -12.79 0.42
C MET A 458 11.24 -12.05 1.52
N VAL A 459 10.59 -12.83 2.39
CA VAL A 459 9.74 -12.31 3.47
C VAL A 459 10.53 -11.41 4.41
N SER A 460 11.76 -11.84 4.76
CA SER A 460 12.65 -11.13 5.66
C SER A 460 12.99 -9.72 5.20
N VAL A 461 12.94 -9.46 3.89
CA VAL A 461 13.11 -8.12 3.32
C VAL A 461 11.76 -7.42 3.15
N MET A 462 10.81 -8.08 2.46
CA MET A 462 9.57 -7.42 2.05
C MET A 462 8.72 -6.96 3.25
N LYS A 463 8.83 -7.63 4.41
CA LYS A 463 8.13 -7.26 5.64
C LYS A 463 8.36 -5.80 6.04
N HIS A 464 9.52 -5.23 5.74
CA HIS A 464 9.89 -3.85 6.07
C HIS A 464 9.36 -2.79 5.10
N PHE A 465 8.94 -3.20 3.89
CA PHE A 465 8.52 -2.27 2.82
C PHE A 465 7.06 -2.48 2.39
N SER A 466 6.36 -3.44 2.98
CA SER A 466 5.03 -3.88 2.53
C SER A 466 4.01 -2.74 2.56
N VAL A 467 3.93 -1.99 3.66
CA VAL A 467 2.99 -0.87 3.82
C VAL A 467 3.26 0.22 2.79
N ALA A 468 4.51 0.66 2.66
CA ALA A 468 4.92 1.69 1.69
C ALA A 468 4.65 1.27 0.24
N THR A 469 4.86 -0.01 -0.07
CA THR A 469 4.62 -0.57 -1.40
C THR A 469 3.12 -0.60 -1.72
N VAL A 470 2.28 -1.02 -0.76
CA VAL A 470 0.82 -0.98 -0.92
C VAL A 470 0.34 0.45 -1.19
N ARG A 471 0.82 1.42 -0.40
CA ARG A 471 0.49 2.85 -0.61
C ARG A 471 0.90 3.36 -2.00
N THR A 472 2.04 2.89 -2.49
CA THR A 472 2.52 3.25 -3.83
C THR A 472 1.62 2.68 -4.94
N LEU A 473 1.05 1.49 -4.74
CA LEU A 473 0.18 0.78 -5.68
C LEU A 473 -1.25 1.33 -5.73
N MET A 474 -1.72 2.06 -4.71
CA MET A 474 -3.11 2.53 -4.60
C MET A 474 -3.64 3.22 -5.87
N PRO A 475 -2.89 4.12 -6.55
CA PRO A 475 -3.40 4.76 -7.77
C PRO A 475 -3.62 3.80 -8.95
N LEU A 476 -2.90 2.67 -9.00
CA LEU A 476 -3.12 1.65 -10.03
C LEU A 476 -4.48 0.95 -9.89
N LEU A 477 -5.09 0.97 -8.70
CA LEU A 477 -6.45 0.44 -8.47
C LEU A 477 -7.52 1.26 -9.19
N LEU A 478 -7.21 2.48 -9.61
CA LEU A 478 -8.10 3.34 -10.41
C LEU A 478 -7.65 3.45 -11.87
N HIS A 479 -6.64 2.69 -12.29
CA HIS A 479 -6.12 2.76 -13.64
C HIS A 479 -7.18 2.39 -14.68
N ARG A 480 -7.17 3.04 -15.85
CA ARG A 480 -8.18 2.84 -16.92
C ARG A 480 -8.31 1.38 -17.40
N LEU A 481 -7.20 0.64 -17.44
CA LEU A 481 -7.15 -0.75 -17.91
C LEU A 481 -7.39 -1.74 -16.76
N ALA A 482 -8.38 -2.63 -16.93
CA ALA A 482 -8.71 -3.66 -15.96
C ALA A 482 -7.54 -4.61 -15.65
N ARG A 483 -6.72 -4.97 -16.65
CA ARG A 483 -5.52 -5.82 -16.45
C ARG A 483 -4.53 -5.24 -15.44
N VAL A 484 -4.38 -3.91 -15.41
CA VAL A 484 -3.51 -3.22 -14.45
C VAL A 484 -4.13 -3.22 -13.06
N ARG A 485 -5.45 -2.96 -12.96
CA ARG A 485 -6.17 -3.03 -11.67
C ARG A 485 -6.10 -4.42 -11.06
N VAL A 486 -6.31 -5.48 -11.86
CA VAL A 486 -6.13 -6.87 -11.42
C VAL A 486 -4.71 -7.12 -10.93
N ALA A 487 -3.69 -6.72 -11.69
CA ALA A 487 -2.30 -6.88 -11.27
C ALA A 487 -2.01 -6.18 -9.93
N ALA A 488 -2.51 -4.95 -9.75
CA ALA A 488 -2.35 -4.20 -8.49
C ALA A 488 -3.05 -4.88 -7.31
N VAL A 489 -4.31 -5.34 -7.49
CA VAL A 489 -5.05 -6.08 -6.46
C VAL A 489 -4.30 -7.36 -6.05
N GLU A 490 -3.80 -8.10 -7.02
CA GLU A 490 -3.05 -9.33 -6.79
C GLU A 490 -1.73 -9.11 -6.03
N THR A 491 -1.03 -8.01 -6.34
CA THR A 491 0.18 -7.62 -5.61
C THR A 491 -0.13 -7.15 -4.20
N ILE A 492 -1.16 -6.33 -4.00
CA ILE A 492 -1.59 -5.89 -2.67
C ILE A 492 -2.01 -7.09 -1.82
N ARG A 493 -2.71 -8.07 -2.41
CA ARG A 493 -3.04 -9.34 -1.76
C ARG A 493 -1.81 -10.02 -1.17
N ALA A 494 -0.76 -10.18 -1.97
CA ALA A 494 0.49 -10.81 -1.56
C ALA A 494 1.25 -10.00 -0.48
N LEU A 495 1.31 -8.68 -0.63
CA LEU A 495 2.01 -7.79 0.30
C LEU A 495 1.36 -7.71 1.67
N VAL A 496 0.02 -7.69 1.73
CA VAL A 496 -0.71 -7.65 3.00
C VAL A 496 -0.60 -8.97 3.76
N THR A 497 -0.59 -10.10 3.04
CA THR A 497 -0.43 -11.45 3.62
C THR A 497 1.02 -11.87 3.85
N CYS A 498 1.99 -11.03 3.47
CA CYS A 498 3.39 -11.29 3.77
C CYS A 498 3.56 -11.41 5.29
N PRO A 499 4.08 -12.52 5.82
CA PRO A 499 4.06 -12.75 7.26
C PRO A 499 5.08 -11.86 7.98
N ASN A 500 4.66 -11.29 9.10
CA ASN A 500 5.55 -10.69 10.08
C ASN A 500 5.42 -11.48 11.40
N VAL A 501 6.23 -12.54 11.49
CA VAL A 501 6.16 -13.53 12.58
C VAL A 501 6.40 -12.87 13.93
N GLU A 502 7.37 -11.96 14.02
CA GLU A 502 7.71 -11.22 15.25
C GLU A 502 6.52 -10.43 15.82
N LYS A 503 5.63 -9.93 14.95
CA LYS A 503 4.47 -9.13 15.33
C LYS A 503 3.15 -9.90 15.24
N CYS A 504 3.18 -11.20 14.96
CA CYS A 504 1.99 -12.05 14.77
C CYS A 504 0.93 -11.42 13.86
N LYS A 505 1.35 -10.81 12.75
CA LYS A 505 0.46 -10.11 11.80
C LYS A 505 0.94 -10.19 10.36
N GLY A 506 0.09 -9.82 9.41
CA GLY A 506 0.55 -9.51 8.05
C GLY A 506 1.35 -8.20 8.04
N SER A 507 2.48 -8.15 7.33
CA SER A 507 3.36 -6.98 7.29
C SER A 507 2.69 -5.75 6.66
N GLY A 508 1.79 -5.94 5.70
CA GLY A 508 1.07 -4.87 5.02
C GLY A 508 -0.28 -4.49 5.64
N THR A 509 -0.71 -5.07 6.76
CA THR A 509 -2.09 -4.90 7.26
C THR A 509 -2.44 -3.49 7.70
N GLU A 510 -1.45 -2.68 8.07
CA GLU A 510 -1.64 -1.27 8.40
C GLU A 510 -2.18 -0.45 7.21
N ALA A 511 -1.85 -0.84 5.98
CA ALA A 511 -2.32 -0.16 4.77
C ALA A 511 -3.81 -0.47 4.44
N ILE A 512 -4.46 -1.41 5.12
CA ILE A 512 -5.89 -1.70 4.93
C ILE A 512 -6.75 -0.47 5.23
N VAL A 513 -6.36 0.32 6.24
CA VAL A 513 -7.07 1.56 6.61
C VAL A 513 -7.01 2.58 5.48
N ASP A 514 -5.83 2.73 4.87
CA ASP A 514 -5.60 3.63 3.73
C ASP A 514 -6.43 3.22 2.50
N LEU A 515 -6.53 1.91 2.24
CA LEU A 515 -7.31 1.34 1.13
C LEU A 515 -8.82 1.56 1.29
N ILE A 516 -9.33 1.43 2.52
CA ILE A 516 -10.74 1.69 2.84
C ILE A 516 -11.03 3.19 2.90
N GLY A 517 -9.99 4.03 3.09
CA GLY A 517 -10.14 5.45 3.34
C GLY A 517 -10.79 5.74 4.71
N HIS A 518 -10.67 4.80 5.66
CA HIS A 518 -11.20 4.96 7.01
C HIS A 518 -10.33 5.92 7.83
N ARG A 519 -10.95 6.71 8.70
CA ARG A 519 -10.25 7.53 9.69
C ARG A 519 -11.07 7.58 10.97
N ASP A 520 -10.37 7.48 12.08
CA ASP A 520 -10.98 7.70 13.38
C ASP A 520 -11.36 9.17 13.54
N GLU A 521 -12.56 9.42 14.06
CA GLU A 521 -13.16 10.76 14.18
C GLU A 521 -12.27 11.74 14.97
N ASN A 522 -11.46 11.22 15.89
CA ASN A 522 -10.63 12.00 16.80
C ASN A 522 -9.20 12.27 16.29
N VAL A 523 -8.80 11.70 15.14
CA VAL A 523 -7.44 11.86 14.62
C VAL A 523 -7.47 12.84 13.47
N ILE A 524 -6.87 14.03 13.59
CA ILE A 524 -6.79 15.02 12.49
C ILE A 524 -5.33 15.24 12.07
N PRO A 525 -4.92 14.77 10.87
CA PRO A 525 -3.64 15.12 10.30
C PRO A 525 -3.48 16.64 10.22
N VAL A 526 -2.29 17.12 10.59
CA VAL A 526 -1.95 18.55 10.54
C VAL A 526 -2.20 19.13 9.13
N ALA A 527 -1.95 18.34 8.07
CA ALA A 527 -2.22 18.74 6.69
C ALA A 527 -3.69 19.09 6.40
N SER A 528 -4.66 18.44 7.08
CA SER A 528 -6.08 18.71 6.89
C SER A 528 -6.50 20.10 7.39
N PHE A 529 -5.69 20.77 8.23
CA PHE A 529 -5.95 22.16 8.64
C PHE A 529 -5.60 23.18 7.55
N TYR A 530 -4.68 22.83 6.66
CA TYR A 530 -4.20 23.72 5.60
C TYR A 530 -4.81 23.40 4.24
N THR A 531 -5.31 22.18 4.04
CA THR A 531 -5.82 21.71 2.75
C THR A 531 -7.05 20.82 2.88
N THR A 532 -7.92 20.87 1.87
CA THR A 532 -9.04 19.94 1.73
C THR A 532 -8.51 18.56 1.35
N GLU A 533 -8.48 17.65 2.32
CA GLU A 533 -8.09 16.26 2.11
C GLU A 533 -9.25 15.49 1.46
N VAL A 534 -9.02 14.96 0.25
CA VAL A 534 -9.96 14.03 -0.40
C VAL A 534 -9.52 12.61 -0.08
N ARG A 535 -10.32 11.88 0.70
CA ARG A 535 -10.11 10.46 0.93
C ARG A 535 -10.96 9.64 0.00
N LEU A 536 -10.31 8.70 -0.66
CA LEU A 536 -10.96 7.79 -1.58
C LEU A 536 -11.01 6.40 -0.96
N ASN A 537 -12.22 5.84 -0.85
CA ASN A 537 -12.39 4.44 -0.53
C ASN A 537 -12.14 3.60 -1.79
N TYR A 538 -10.94 3.02 -1.89
CA TYR A 538 -10.55 2.21 -3.05
C TYR A 538 -11.34 0.90 -3.10
N PHE A 539 -11.68 0.32 -1.94
CA PHE A 539 -12.47 -0.91 -1.88
C PHE A 539 -13.89 -0.72 -2.41
N ALA A 540 -14.55 0.39 -2.09
CA ALA A 540 -15.85 0.72 -2.69
C ALA A 540 -15.77 0.86 -4.22
N LYS A 541 -14.64 1.35 -4.76
CA LYS A 541 -14.43 1.43 -6.22
C LYS A 541 -14.18 0.06 -6.86
N LEU A 542 -13.47 -0.83 -6.18
CA LEU A 542 -13.18 -2.19 -6.67
C LEU A 542 -14.40 -3.11 -6.56
N ASP A 543 -15.16 -2.99 -5.49
CA ASP A 543 -16.42 -3.71 -5.26
C ASP A 543 -17.45 -3.42 -6.37
N GLN A 544 -17.52 -2.15 -6.81
CA GLN A 544 -18.43 -1.71 -7.87
C GLN A 544 -17.75 -1.62 -9.26
N ASP A 545 -16.62 -2.31 -9.47
CA ASP A 545 -15.92 -2.27 -10.75
C ASP A 545 -16.78 -2.88 -11.87
N ARG A 546 -16.84 -2.21 -13.02
CA ARG A 546 -17.60 -2.67 -14.19
C ARG A 546 -17.07 -3.98 -14.77
N ASN A 547 -15.78 -4.27 -14.59
CA ASN A 547 -15.17 -5.48 -15.10
C ASN A 547 -15.21 -6.60 -14.04
N PRO A 548 -15.91 -7.72 -14.31
CA PRO A 548 -16.04 -8.81 -13.34
C PRO A 548 -14.68 -9.44 -12.96
N MET A 549 -13.66 -9.38 -13.83
CA MET A 549 -12.34 -9.91 -13.49
C MET A 549 -11.67 -9.11 -12.36
N VAL A 550 -11.93 -7.79 -12.28
CA VAL A 550 -11.42 -6.96 -11.19
C VAL A 550 -12.15 -7.28 -9.90
N ARG A 551 -13.49 -7.38 -9.94
CA ARG A 551 -14.29 -7.78 -8.78
C ARG A 551 -13.89 -9.16 -8.25
N ARG A 552 -13.68 -10.14 -9.14
CA ARG A 552 -13.22 -11.48 -8.76
C ARG A 552 -11.85 -11.45 -8.08
N ALA A 553 -10.89 -10.70 -8.60
CA ALA A 553 -9.59 -10.54 -7.96
C ALA A 553 -9.72 -9.85 -6.59
N PHE A 554 -10.56 -8.81 -6.49
CA PHE A 554 -10.82 -8.07 -5.26
C PHE A 554 -11.44 -8.96 -4.18
N PHE A 555 -12.52 -9.68 -4.48
CA PHE A 555 -13.16 -10.56 -3.50
C PHE A 555 -12.32 -11.79 -3.15
N ALA A 556 -11.50 -12.29 -4.08
CA ALA A 556 -10.49 -13.30 -3.76
C ALA A 556 -9.44 -12.77 -2.78
N MET A 557 -9.02 -11.51 -2.89
CA MET A 557 -8.15 -10.84 -1.93
C MET A 557 -8.82 -10.68 -0.56
N ILE A 558 -10.06 -10.20 -0.51
CA ILE A 558 -10.81 -10.07 0.76
C ILE A 558 -10.97 -11.44 1.43
N SER A 559 -11.34 -12.47 0.67
CA SER A 559 -11.50 -13.84 1.18
C SER A 559 -10.19 -14.40 1.73
N ASP A 560 -9.09 -14.22 1.00
CA ASP A 560 -7.75 -14.64 1.41
C ASP A 560 -7.35 -13.98 2.74
N TRP A 561 -7.57 -12.67 2.88
CA TRP A 561 -7.24 -11.96 4.11
C TRP A 561 -8.08 -12.40 5.31
N MET A 562 -9.39 -12.58 5.14
CA MET A 562 -10.26 -13.02 6.23
C MET A 562 -9.95 -14.45 6.69
N VAL A 563 -9.43 -15.30 5.81
CA VAL A 563 -9.06 -16.68 6.13
C VAL A 563 -7.64 -16.77 6.70
N ASN A 564 -6.68 -16.10 6.08
CA ASN A 564 -5.24 -16.37 6.29
C ASN A 564 -4.49 -15.33 7.14
N LEU A 565 -5.04 -14.14 7.40
CA LEU A 565 -4.33 -13.16 8.24
C LEU A 565 -4.21 -13.63 9.70
N PRO A 566 -3.01 -13.54 10.32
CA PRO A 566 -2.84 -13.82 11.74
C PRO A 566 -3.63 -12.84 12.63
N ASP A 567 -3.57 -11.55 12.31
CA ASP A 567 -4.25 -10.42 12.97
C ASP A 567 -5.66 -10.16 12.42
N ARG A 568 -6.32 -11.19 11.89
CA ARG A 568 -7.64 -11.10 11.26
C ARG A 568 -8.70 -10.37 12.09
N TYR A 569 -8.73 -10.58 13.42
CA TYR A 569 -9.77 -10.05 14.30
C TYR A 569 -9.86 -8.52 14.26
N ASP A 570 -8.74 -7.83 14.04
CA ASP A 570 -8.67 -6.37 13.97
C ASP A 570 -9.34 -5.82 12.70
N HIS A 571 -9.32 -6.61 11.62
CA HIS A 571 -9.76 -6.19 10.29
C HIS A 571 -11.10 -6.80 9.87
N GLU A 572 -11.51 -7.93 10.45
CA GLU A 572 -12.73 -8.66 10.08
C GLU A 572 -13.97 -7.76 10.04
N SER A 573 -14.14 -6.86 11.02
CA SER A 573 -15.30 -5.95 11.05
C SER A 573 -15.33 -4.93 9.90
N ARG A 574 -14.16 -4.56 9.37
CA ARG A 574 -13.99 -3.63 8.25
C ARG A 574 -14.06 -4.33 6.90
N LEU A 575 -13.64 -5.59 6.82
CA LEU A 575 -13.61 -6.39 5.59
C LEU A 575 -14.94 -7.10 5.31
N LEU A 576 -15.68 -7.50 6.37
CA LEU A 576 -16.93 -8.25 6.25
C LEU A 576 -18.01 -7.60 5.35
N PRO A 577 -18.22 -6.26 5.34
CA PRO A 577 -19.20 -5.64 4.43
C PRO A 577 -18.94 -5.97 2.96
N TYR A 578 -17.67 -5.98 2.55
CA TYR A 578 -17.27 -6.30 1.18
C TYR A 578 -17.49 -7.78 0.85
N LEU A 579 -17.21 -8.69 1.79
CA LEU A 579 -17.50 -10.11 1.60
C LEU A 579 -19.02 -10.37 1.50
N LEU A 580 -19.84 -9.67 2.29
CA LEU A 580 -21.29 -9.77 2.22
C LEU A 580 -21.89 -9.14 0.95
N SER A 581 -21.22 -8.13 0.39
CA SER A 581 -21.55 -7.59 -0.94
C SER A 581 -21.35 -8.65 -2.02
N ALA A 582 -20.20 -9.35 -2.00
CA ALA A 582 -19.86 -10.39 -2.96
C ALA A 582 -20.91 -11.51 -3.03
N VAL A 583 -21.59 -11.82 -1.92
CA VAL A 583 -22.69 -12.79 -1.89
C VAL A 583 -23.81 -12.40 -2.85
N SER A 584 -24.13 -11.12 -3.00
CA SER A 584 -25.14 -10.60 -3.94
C SER A 584 -24.53 -10.01 -5.23
N ASP A 585 -23.34 -10.45 -5.64
CA ASP A 585 -22.74 -10.05 -6.93
C ASP A 585 -23.55 -10.60 -8.12
N GLU A 586 -23.44 -9.92 -9.26
CA GLU A 586 -24.07 -10.33 -10.52
C GLU A 586 -23.39 -11.57 -11.13
N ASP A 587 -22.09 -11.77 -10.85
CA ASP A 587 -21.34 -12.93 -11.29
C ASP A 587 -21.58 -14.12 -10.33
N PRO A 588 -22.14 -15.24 -10.81
CA PRO A 588 -22.46 -16.38 -9.96
C PRO A 588 -21.22 -17.10 -9.42
N GLU A 589 -20.05 -17.00 -10.07
CA GLU A 589 -18.80 -17.55 -9.53
C GLU A 589 -18.39 -16.76 -8.27
N ILE A 590 -18.49 -15.44 -8.32
CA ILE A 590 -18.16 -14.56 -7.19
C ILE A 590 -19.11 -14.83 -6.01
N SER A 591 -20.42 -14.85 -6.28
CA SER A 591 -21.44 -15.15 -5.26
C SER A 591 -21.22 -16.53 -4.62
N GLY A 592 -20.99 -17.55 -5.46
CA GLY A 592 -20.75 -18.92 -4.99
C GLY A 592 -19.47 -19.07 -4.17
N ASP A 593 -18.38 -18.38 -4.54
CA ASP A 593 -17.14 -18.41 -3.78
C ASP A 593 -17.24 -17.62 -2.46
N ALA A 594 -17.96 -16.49 -2.45
CA ALA A 594 -18.23 -15.73 -1.23
C ALA A 594 -19.05 -16.54 -0.21
N LEU A 595 -20.07 -17.27 -0.65
CA LEU A 595 -20.86 -18.17 0.20
C LEU A 595 -19.99 -19.27 0.83
N LYS A 596 -19.13 -19.93 0.05
CA LYS A 596 -18.19 -20.93 0.57
C LYS A 596 -17.20 -20.33 1.56
N THR A 597 -16.67 -19.14 1.28
CA THR A 597 -15.77 -18.46 2.22
C THR A 597 -16.48 -18.17 3.53
N LEU A 598 -17.73 -17.70 3.50
CA LEU A 598 -18.52 -17.48 4.72
C LEU A 598 -18.79 -18.78 5.48
N GLU A 599 -19.04 -19.90 4.80
CA GLU A 599 -19.14 -21.22 5.44
C GLU A 599 -17.85 -21.61 6.15
N ILE A 600 -16.69 -21.45 5.51
CA ILE A 600 -15.36 -21.71 6.12
C ILE A 600 -15.15 -20.84 7.36
N LEU A 601 -15.48 -19.55 7.28
CA LEU A 601 -15.39 -18.61 8.40
C LEU A 601 -16.34 -19.01 9.54
N GLY A 602 -17.54 -19.47 9.20
CA GLY A 602 -18.53 -19.98 10.14
C GLY A 602 -18.04 -21.23 10.85
N GLU A 603 -17.54 -22.23 10.13
CA GLU A 603 -16.97 -23.45 10.71
C GLU A 603 -15.78 -23.16 11.62
N ARG A 604 -14.92 -22.22 11.24
CA ARG A 604 -13.83 -21.76 12.10
C ARG A 604 -14.37 -21.10 13.37
N TYR A 605 -15.38 -20.24 13.25
CA TYR A 605 -16.01 -19.61 14.40
C TYR A 605 -16.60 -20.64 15.36
N GLU A 606 -17.26 -21.68 14.85
CA GLU A 606 -17.78 -22.78 15.70
C GLU A 606 -16.66 -23.55 16.41
N ARG A 607 -15.50 -23.76 15.77
CA ARG A 607 -14.35 -24.42 16.42
C ARG A 607 -13.74 -23.55 17.52
N GLU A 608 -13.66 -22.24 17.30
CA GLU A 608 -13.09 -21.28 18.27
C GLU A 608 -14.05 -21.01 19.45
N HIS A 609 -15.37 -21.10 19.24
CA HIS A 609 -16.41 -20.78 20.24
C HIS A 609 -17.27 -22.01 20.58
N GLY A 610 -16.66 -23.20 20.57
CA GLY A 610 -17.37 -24.48 20.58
C GLY A 610 -18.36 -24.65 21.73
N GLU A 611 -18.05 -24.21 22.95
CA GLU A 611 -18.94 -24.39 24.11
C GLU A 611 -20.27 -23.65 23.95
N GLU A 612 -20.24 -22.37 23.56
CA GLU A 612 -21.43 -21.54 23.32
C GLU A 612 -22.27 -22.11 22.16
N VAL A 613 -21.61 -22.51 21.08
CA VAL A 613 -22.29 -23.03 19.89
C VAL A 613 -22.90 -24.41 20.15
N ILE A 614 -22.21 -25.29 20.87
CA ILE A 614 -22.72 -26.59 21.28
C ILE A 614 -23.91 -26.41 22.20
N GLU A 615 -23.86 -25.49 23.15
CA GLU A 615 -24.97 -25.17 24.04
C GLU A 615 -26.24 -24.79 23.23
N ILE A 616 -26.10 -23.85 22.29
CA ILE A 616 -27.19 -23.41 21.41
C ILE A 616 -27.73 -24.58 20.57
N LYS A 617 -26.86 -25.46 20.05
CA LYS A 617 -27.26 -26.64 19.24
C LYS A 617 -27.92 -27.72 20.09
N GLN A 618 -27.39 -28.03 21.26
CA GLN A 618 -27.82 -29.14 22.13
C GLN A 618 -29.14 -28.83 22.84
N TYR A 619 -29.32 -27.62 23.35
CA TYR A 619 -30.63 -27.15 23.82
C TYR A 619 -31.57 -26.81 22.64
N GLY A 620 -31.00 -26.76 21.43
CA GLY A 620 -31.67 -26.46 20.18
C GLY A 620 -32.33 -25.09 20.19
N VAL A 621 -31.71 -24.08 20.79
CA VAL A 621 -32.27 -22.72 20.86
C VAL A 621 -32.34 -22.09 19.46
N ASP A 622 -31.50 -22.55 18.52
CA ASP A 622 -31.46 -22.03 17.16
C ASP A 622 -32.78 -22.24 16.38
N GLY A 623 -33.39 -21.13 15.96
CA GLY A 623 -34.61 -21.14 15.16
C GLY A 623 -35.85 -21.67 15.88
N LYS A 624 -35.82 -21.79 17.23
CA LYS A 624 -36.96 -22.26 18.03
C LYS A 624 -37.84 -21.14 18.59
N ASN A 625 -37.44 -19.88 18.48
CA ASN A 625 -38.28 -18.78 18.95
C ASN A 625 -39.60 -18.76 18.16
N PRO A 626 -40.75 -19.04 18.79
CA PRO A 626 -42.01 -19.19 18.09
C PRO A 626 -42.52 -17.86 17.51
N MET A 627 -41.86 -16.74 17.82
CA MET A 627 -42.25 -15.40 17.38
C MET A 627 -41.80 -15.08 15.94
N TYR A 628 -40.81 -15.79 15.39
CA TYR A 628 -40.18 -15.43 14.11
C TYR A 628 -40.32 -16.50 13.03
N ASN A 629 -40.35 -16.07 11.78
CA ASN A 629 -40.64 -16.93 10.63
C ASN A 629 -39.37 -17.50 9.97
N TYR A 630 -38.67 -18.40 10.66
CA TYR A 630 -37.42 -19.00 10.15
C TYR A 630 -37.60 -19.96 8.97
N ARG A 631 -38.82 -20.48 8.75
CA ARG A 631 -39.09 -21.52 7.75
C ARG A 631 -39.54 -20.99 6.39
N ALA A 632 -39.82 -19.69 6.28
CA ALA A 632 -40.18 -19.09 5.01
C ALA A 632 -39.01 -19.18 4.01
N PRO A 633 -39.27 -19.46 2.72
CA PRO A 633 -38.22 -19.52 1.69
C PRO A 633 -37.39 -18.23 1.64
N LEU A 634 -36.07 -18.35 1.68
CA LEU A 634 -35.16 -17.21 1.62
C LEU A 634 -34.98 -16.72 0.18
N PRO A 635 -34.74 -15.41 -0.03
CA PRO A 635 -34.48 -14.87 -1.36
C PRO A 635 -33.11 -15.32 -1.88
N GLU A 636 -32.92 -15.25 -3.20
CA GLU A 636 -31.60 -15.40 -3.83
C GLU A 636 -30.57 -14.47 -3.16
N PRO A 637 -29.35 -14.95 -2.88
CA PRO A 637 -28.75 -16.24 -3.29
C PRO A 637 -28.96 -17.41 -2.30
N PHE A 638 -29.80 -17.25 -1.29
CA PHE A 638 -29.96 -18.22 -0.18
C PHE A 638 -31.01 -19.31 -0.45
N VAL A 639 -31.30 -19.60 -1.72
CA VAL A 639 -32.33 -20.58 -2.10
C VAL A 639 -31.95 -22.01 -1.67
N ALA A 640 -30.65 -22.30 -1.55
CA ALA A 640 -30.16 -23.58 -1.05
C ALA A 640 -30.54 -23.85 0.43
N GLY A 641 -30.84 -22.81 1.20
CA GLY A 641 -31.29 -22.92 2.57
C GLY A 641 -30.72 -21.85 3.50
N ARG A 642 -31.12 -21.97 4.76
CA ARG A 642 -30.70 -21.08 5.84
C ARG A 642 -29.21 -21.28 6.17
N PRO A 643 -28.39 -20.21 6.25
CA PRO A 643 -26.97 -20.32 6.56
C PRO A 643 -26.69 -21.01 7.91
N SER A 644 -25.52 -21.65 8.01
CA SER A 644 -25.07 -22.35 9.22
C SER A 644 -25.04 -21.43 10.44
N LEU A 645 -25.22 -22.01 11.63
CA LEU A 645 -25.24 -21.27 12.89
C LEU A 645 -23.94 -20.49 13.12
N GLY A 646 -22.78 -21.13 12.94
CA GLY A 646 -21.49 -20.47 13.03
C GLY A 646 -21.37 -19.23 12.15
N THR A 647 -21.79 -19.33 10.88
CA THR A 647 -21.74 -18.20 9.94
C THR A 647 -22.63 -17.05 10.40
N ARG A 648 -23.85 -17.35 10.87
CA ARG A 648 -24.77 -16.33 11.39
C ARG A 648 -24.20 -15.65 12.64
N LEU A 649 -23.68 -16.40 13.60
CA LEU A 649 -23.08 -15.84 14.81
C LEU A 649 -21.84 -14.99 14.47
N PHE A 650 -20.99 -15.45 13.55
CA PHE A 650 -19.84 -14.71 13.07
C PHE A 650 -20.23 -13.33 12.50
N VAL A 651 -21.25 -13.29 11.63
CA VAL A 651 -21.74 -12.04 11.03
C VAL A 651 -22.42 -11.15 12.07
N ARG A 652 -23.28 -11.70 12.94
CA ARG A 652 -24.00 -10.97 14.00
C ARG A 652 -23.07 -10.20 14.92
N GLY A 653 -21.95 -10.82 15.33
CA GLY A 653 -20.98 -10.18 16.21
C GLY A 653 -20.34 -8.90 15.62
N ARG A 654 -20.42 -8.72 14.29
CA ARG A 654 -19.75 -7.63 13.56
C ARG A 654 -20.72 -6.68 12.86
N ALA A 655 -21.95 -7.11 12.55
CA ALA A 655 -22.91 -6.38 11.72
C ALA A 655 -23.25 -4.97 12.21
N ARG A 656 -23.35 -4.75 13.53
CA ARG A 656 -23.68 -3.43 14.11
C ARG A 656 -22.71 -2.32 13.71
N ARG A 657 -21.44 -2.65 13.43
CA ARG A 657 -20.40 -1.67 13.06
C ARG A 657 -20.63 -1.04 11.69
N PHE A 658 -21.36 -1.72 10.81
CA PHE A 658 -21.58 -1.26 9.44
C PHE A 658 -23.06 -1.20 9.02
N LEU A 659 -24.01 -1.67 9.85
CA LEU A 659 -25.44 -1.56 9.58
C LEU A 659 -25.88 -0.09 9.44
N ASN A 660 -25.48 0.78 10.37
CA ASN A 660 -25.84 2.21 10.31
C ASN A 660 -25.28 2.91 9.05
N PRO A 661 -24.00 2.72 8.66
CA PRO A 661 -23.50 3.15 7.36
C PRO A 661 -24.36 2.69 6.17
N ILE A 662 -24.72 1.39 6.08
CA ILE A 662 -25.57 0.87 5.00
C ILE A 662 -26.91 1.61 4.97
N LEU A 663 -27.56 1.81 6.13
CA LEU A 663 -28.85 2.48 6.22
C LEU A 663 -28.77 3.97 5.84
N ARG A 664 -27.61 4.61 6.02
CA ARG A 664 -27.37 5.98 5.51
C ARG A 664 -27.14 5.99 4.01
N GLU A 665 -26.39 5.03 3.47
CA GLU A 665 -26.14 4.91 2.02
C GLU A 665 -27.41 4.61 1.22
N LEU A 666 -28.38 3.92 1.82
CA LEU A 666 -29.71 3.73 1.23
C LEU A 666 -30.46 5.04 0.97
N ALA A 667 -30.19 6.08 1.75
CA ALA A 667 -30.78 7.40 1.58
C ALA A 667 -29.88 8.36 0.76
N ASN A 668 -28.83 7.84 0.11
CA ASN A 668 -27.93 8.64 -0.71
C ASN A 668 -28.62 9.08 -2.02
N TRP A 669 -28.19 10.21 -2.59
CA TRP A 669 -28.72 10.74 -3.85
C TRP A 669 -28.27 9.95 -5.09
N GLN A 670 -27.26 9.09 -4.98
CA GLN A 670 -26.73 8.30 -6.11
C GLN A 670 -27.40 6.92 -6.23
N ASP A 671 -27.97 6.63 -7.41
CA ASP A 671 -28.70 5.38 -7.70
C ASP A 671 -27.84 4.12 -7.52
N SER A 672 -26.61 4.13 -8.02
CA SER A 672 -25.69 2.98 -7.93
C SER A 672 -25.34 2.63 -6.49
N THR A 673 -25.15 3.64 -5.65
CA THR A 673 -24.83 3.48 -4.22
C THR A 673 -26.03 2.92 -3.47
N ARG A 674 -27.24 3.42 -3.75
CA ARG A 674 -28.48 2.88 -3.19
C ARG A 674 -28.71 1.43 -3.61
N ALA A 675 -28.56 1.11 -4.89
CA ALA A 675 -28.73 -0.25 -5.42
C ALA A 675 -27.78 -1.26 -4.74
N HIS A 676 -26.53 -0.86 -4.53
CA HIS A 676 -25.56 -1.66 -3.79
C HIS A 676 -25.96 -1.83 -2.31
N ALA A 677 -26.33 -0.73 -1.63
CA ALA A 677 -26.70 -0.76 -0.23
C ALA A 677 -27.96 -1.62 0.05
N VAL A 678 -28.96 -1.65 -0.84
CA VAL A 678 -30.15 -2.51 -0.68
C VAL A 678 -29.76 -3.98 -0.78
N ARG A 679 -28.94 -4.35 -1.78
CA ARG A 679 -28.46 -5.73 -1.96
C ARG A 679 -27.66 -6.21 -0.74
N LEU A 680 -26.77 -5.36 -0.23
CA LEU A 680 -26.00 -5.64 0.98
C LEU A 680 -26.90 -5.76 2.23
N LEU A 681 -27.88 -4.86 2.40
CA LEU A 681 -28.84 -4.93 3.51
C LEU A 681 -29.61 -6.26 3.49
N LYS A 682 -30.08 -6.71 2.32
CA LYS A 682 -30.76 -8.01 2.15
C LYS A 682 -29.91 -9.16 2.70
N CYS A 683 -28.62 -9.22 2.33
CA CYS A 683 -27.69 -10.22 2.88
C CYS A 683 -27.59 -10.12 4.40
N VAL A 684 -27.37 -8.92 4.94
CA VAL A 684 -27.22 -8.70 6.39
C VAL A 684 -28.45 -9.15 7.16
N LEU A 685 -29.66 -8.86 6.67
CA LEU A 685 -30.91 -9.27 7.32
C LEU A 685 -31.04 -10.80 7.43
N VAL A 686 -30.61 -11.56 6.41
CA VAL A 686 -30.62 -13.03 6.43
C VAL A 686 -29.67 -13.58 7.49
N TYR A 687 -28.47 -13.00 7.64
CA TYR A 687 -27.50 -13.49 8.64
C TYR A 687 -27.84 -13.05 10.07
N CYS A 688 -28.31 -11.82 10.25
CA CYS A 688 -28.63 -11.27 11.57
C CYS A 688 -29.90 -11.89 12.17
N GLU A 689 -30.91 -12.21 11.35
CA GLU A 689 -32.21 -12.71 11.81
C GLU A 689 -32.76 -11.87 12.99
N GLU A 690 -33.18 -12.50 14.08
CA GLU A 690 -33.84 -11.85 15.23
C GLU A 690 -33.04 -10.72 15.89
N THR A 691 -31.72 -10.67 15.72
CA THR A 691 -30.89 -9.61 16.30
C THR A 691 -31.18 -8.24 15.70
N ILE A 692 -31.79 -8.19 14.50
CA ILE A 692 -32.22 -6.93 13.88
C ILE A 692 -33.30 -6.22 14.68
N THR A 693 -34.00 -6.91 15.60
CA THR A 693 -35.10 -6.35 16.39
C THR A 693 -34.70 -5.06 17.12
N VAL A 694 -33.44 -4.96 17.54
CA VAL A 694 -32.89 -3.76 18.21
C VAL A 694 -32.84 -2.56 17.26
N ASP A 695 -32.58 -2.81 15.97
CA ASP A 695 -32.37 -1.79 14.93
C ASP A 695 -33.63 -1.56 14.07
N VAL A 696 -34.77 -2.20 14.39
CA VAL A 696 -36.05 -2.08 13.66
C VAL A 696 -36.49 -0.64 13.52
N HIS A 697 -36.29 0.19 14.55
CA HIS A 697 -36.67 1.59 14.51
C HIS A 697 -35.93 2.36 13.40
N LEU A 698 -34.66 2.04 13.17
CA LEU A 698 -33.89 2.65 12.10
C LEU A 698 -34.26 2.06 10.74
N LEU A 699 -34.46 0.74 10.66
CA LEU A 699 -34.91 0.04 9.45
C LEU A 699 -36.25 0.58 8.93
N VAL A 700 -37.28 0.69 9.78
CA VAL A 700 -38.59 1.22 9.42
C VAL A 700 -38.47 2.65 8.90
N ASN A 701 -37.72 3.49 9.61
CA ASN A 701 -37.52 4.89 9.22
C ASN A 701 -36.81 5.01 7.86
N THR A 702 -35.77 4.21 7.62
CA THR A 702 -35.04 4.21 6.36
C THR A 702 -35.89 3.67 5.21
N LEU A 703 -36.61 2.56 5.40
CA LEU A 703 -37.48 1.99 4.37
C LEU A 703 -38.59 2.97 3.96
N LEU A 704 -39.24 3.64 4.92
CA LEU A 704 -40.26 4.66 4.63
C LEU A 704 -39.68 5.86 3.87
N ARG A 705 -38.41 6.21 4.13
CA ARG A 705 -37.71 7.30 3.42
C ARG A 705 -37.40 6.97 1.97
N THR A 706 -37.00 5.72 1.69
CA THR A 706 -36.51 5.32 0.37
C THR A 706 -37.61 4.77 -0.54
N TRP A 707 -38.77 4.41 0.01
CA TRP A 707 -39.85 3.72 -0.70
C TRP A 707 -40.43 4.48 -1.91
N GLY A 708 -40.46 5.81 -1.86
CA GLY A 708 -41.09 6.64 -2.88
C GLY A 708 -40.15 7.22 -3.94
N GLY A 709 -38.84 7.00 -3.81
CA GLY A 709 -37.82 7.61 -4.67
C GLY A 709 -37.55 6.84 -5.97
N ASP A 710 -37.33 5.51 -5.86
CA ASP A 710 -36.88 4.69 -7.00
C ASP A 710 -37.79 3.49 -7.22
N HIS A 711 -38.37 3.40 -8.42
CA HIS A 711 -39.15 2.23 -8.80
C HIS A 711 -38.29 0.98 -9.07
N ASP A 712 -37.04 1.17 -9.49
CA ASP A 712 -36.15 0.06 -9.86
C ASP A 712 -35.65 -0.73 -8.64
N LEU A 713 -35.50 -0.08 -7.47
CA LEU A 713 -35.04 -0.72 -6.22
C LEU A 713 -36.18 -1.30 -5.37
N LEU A 714 -37.43 -1.01 -5.76
CA LEU A 714 -38.61 -1.41 -5.00
C LEU A 714 -38.73 -2.93 -4.80
N PRO A 715 -38.38 -3.82 -5.77
CA PRO A 715 -38.40 -5.26 -5.57
C PRO A 715 -37.48 -5.72 -4.43
N GLU A 716 -36.25 -5.23 -4.38
CA GLU A 716 -35.27 -5.56 -3.36
C GLU A 716 -35.62 -4.92 -2.01
N LEU A 717 -36.16 -3.69 -2.01
CA LEU A 717 -36.68 -3.05 -0.80
C LEU A 717 -37.85 -3.84 -0.19
N ARG A 718 -38.74 -4.39 -1.03
CA ARG A 718 -39.81 -5.30 -0.57
C ARG A 718 -39.25 -6.57 0.05
N GLN A 719 -38.18 -7.15 -0.50
CA GLN A 719 -37.51 -8.30 0.11
C GLN A 719 -36.90 -7.95 1.47
N CYS A 720 -36.25 -6.78 1.60
CA CYS A 720 -35.74 -6.30 2.88
C CYS A 720 -36.85 -6.06 3.91
N ALA A 721 -37.98 -5.49 3.49
CA ALA A 721 -39.16 -5.27 4.34
C ALA A 721 -39.80 -6.59 4.79
N ASP A 722 -39.94 -7.54 3.89
CA ASP A 722 -40.42 -8.91 4.18
C ASP A 722 -39.48 -9.62 5.18
N LEU A 723 -38.16 -9.61 4.94
CA LEU A 723 -37.16 -10.16 5.88
C LEU A 723 -37.21 -9.47 7.25
N THR A 724 -37.42 -8.15 7.29
CA THR A 724 -37.57 -7.41 8.54
C THR A 724 -38.82 -7.88 9.28
N GLY A 725 -39.95 -8.05 8.59
CA GLY A 725 -41.18 -8.61 9.14
C GLY A 725 -41.06 -10.07 9.63
N ARG A 726 -40.20 -10.88 9.00
CA ARG A 726 -39.93 -12.27 9.42
C ARG A 726 -39.21 -12.34 10.77
N PHE A 727 -38.29 -11.41 11.02
CA PHE A 727 -37.35 -11.46 12.14
C PHE A 727 -37.57 -10.38 13.21
N ALA A 728 -38.57 -9.50 13.03
CA ALA A 728 -39.03 -8.56 14.04
C ALA A 728 -40.45 -8.89 14.49
N ALA A 729 -40.71 -8.79 15.79
CA ALA A 729 -42.06 -9.06 16.31
C ALA A 729 -43.02 -7.90 15.97
N PRO A 730 -44.29 -8.17 15.62
CA PRO A 730 -45.29 -7.14 15.31
C PRO A 730 -45.41 -6.03 16.34
N ARG A 731 -45.36 -6.38 17.64
CA ARG A 731 -45.34 -5.42 18.75
C ARG A 731 -44.24 -4.35 18.68
N THR A 732 -43.15 -4.62 17.96
CA THR A 732 -41.99 -3.72 17.87
C THR A 732 -42.13 -2.75 16.70
N TYR A 733 -42.56 -3.21 15.52
CA TYR A 733 -42.64 -2.37 14.33
C TYR A 733 -44.00 -1.72 14.13
N LEU A 734 -45.10 -2.31 14.61
CA LEU A 734 -46.45 -1.78 14.41
C LEU A 734 -46.63 -0.38 15.01
N PRO A 735 -46.23 -0.09 16.26
CA PRO A 735 -46.38 1.27 16.80
C PRO A 735 -45.67 2.34 15.95
N LEU A 736 -44.54 1.99 15.33
CA LEU A 736 -43.76 2.89 14.48
C LEU A 736 -44.43 3.16 13.13
N ILE A 737 -45.01 2.13 12.51
CA ILE A 737 -45.69 2.27 11.22
C ILE A 737 -47.08 2.88 11.41
N LEU A 738 -47.83 2.46 12.43
CA LEU A 738 -49.17 2.96 12.72
C LEU A 738 -49.17 4.43 13.13
N SER A 739 -48.16 4.90 13.90
CA SER A 739 -48.01 6.35 14.19
C SER A 739 -47.79 7.18 12.92
N ARG A 740 -47.08 6.63 11.92
CA ARG A 740 -46.92 7.28 10.60
C ARG A 740 -48.19 7.28 9.77
N ILE A 741 -49.01 6.24 9.86
CA ILE A 741 -50.33 6.18 9.22
C ILE A 741 -51.32 7.14 9.90
N ARG A 742 -51.24 7.31 11.23
CA ARG A 742 -52.09 8.22 12.01
C ARG A 742 -51.70 9.70 11.88
N GLY A 743 -50.49 9.98 11.43
CA GLY A 743 -49.97 11.36 11.33
C GLY A 743 -49.58 11.96 12.69
N ASP A 744 -49.25 11.13 13.69
CA ASP A 744 -48.87 11.61 15.04
C ASP A 744 -47.56 12.44 14.96
N SER A 745 -47.68 13.75 15.19
CA SER A 745 -46.64 14.76 14.90
C SER A 745 -45.36 14.68 15.75
N ASP A 746 -45.34 13.91 16.85
CA ASP A 746 -44.23 13.92 17.81
C ASP A 746 -43.06 12.97 17.47
N VAL A 747 -43.20 12.11 16.46
CA VAL A 747 -42.16 11.15 15.99
C VAL A 747 -41.72 11.44 14.55
N VAL A 748 -42.26 12.49 13.94
CA VAL A 748 -42.00 12.87 12.56
C VAL A 748 -40.88 13.90 12.53
N VAL A 749 -39.63 13.44 12.41
CA VAL A 749 -38.61 14.32 11.80
C VAL A 749 -39.15 14.67 10.41
N PRO A 750 -39.39 15.96 10.09
CA PRO A 750 -39.98 16.33 8.81
C PRO A 750 -39.02 15.90 7.70
N LEU A 751 -39.37 14.81 7.03
CA LEU A 751 -38.71 14.31 5.84
C LEU A 751 -38.64 15.38 4.73
N ALA A 752 -39.58 16.33 4.78
CA ALA A 752 -39.71 17.46 3.87
C ALA A 752 -38.49 18.42 3.86
N ALA A 753 -37.63 18.41 4.89
CA ALA A 753 -36.55 19.38 5.00
C ALA A 753 -35.21 18.96 4.36
N THR A 754 -35.06 17.71 3.88
CA THR A 754 -33.74 17.20 3.46
C THR A 754 -33.61 16.83 1.99
N MET A 755 -34.70 16.64 1.25
CA MET A 755 -34.70 16.51 -0.21
C MET A 755 -35.85 17.36 -0.76
N GLY A 756 -35.56 18.31 -1.64
CA GLY A 756 -36.48 19.34 -2.14
C GLY A 756 -37.62 18.85 -3.03
N GLY A 757 -38.49 17.99 -2.49
CA GLY A 757 -39.74 17.56 -3.12
C GLY A 757 -40.77 17.28 -2.04
N GLY A 758 -41.79 18.14 -1.92
CA GLY A 758 -42.91 17.94 -1.01
C GLY A 758 -43.74 16.74 -1.43
N ALA A 759 -43.47 15.55 -0.87
CA ALA A 759 -44.38 14.42 -0.99
C ALA A 759 -45.69 14.78 -0.28
N SER A 760 -46.83 14.66 -0.98
CA SER A 760 -48.15 14.89 -0.39
C SER A 760 -48.40 13.90 0.77
N ALA A 761 -49.24 14.28 1.73
CA ALA A 761 -49.62 13.41 2.85
C ALA A 761 -50.14 12.04 2.36
N ALA A 762 -50.96 12.04 1.30
CA ALA A 762 -51.47 10.83 0.65
C ALA A 762 -50.38 9.92 0.04
N SER A 763 -49.23 10.47 -0.35
CA SER A 763 -48.08 9.67 -0.81
C SER A 763 -47.40 8.96 0.38
N GLN A 764 -47.24 9.66 1.51
CA GLN A 764 -46.66 9.10 2.74
C GLN A 764 -47.52 7.99 3.34
N GLU A 765 -48.84 8.17 3.36
CA GLU A 765 -49.79 7.14 3.81
C GLU A 765 -49.73 5.89 2.91
N ALA A 766 -49.71 6.06 1.59
CA ALA A 766 -49.58 4.94 0.64
C ALA A 766 -48.27 4.15 0.85
N MET A 767 -47.15 4.85 1.07
CA MET A 767 -45.86 4.22 1.35
C MET A 767 -45.88 3.45 2.67
N ALA A 768 -46.43 4.04 3.74
CA ALA A 768 -46.54 3.39 5.04
C ALA A 768 -47.42 2.12 4.98
N LEU A 769 -48.53 2.14 4.23
CA LEU A 769 -49.38 0.99 4.01
C LEU A 769 -48.68 -0.13 3.21
N GLN A 770 -47.87 0.22 2.20
CA GLN A 770 -47.10 -0.77 1.44
C GLN A 770 -46.00 -1.42 2.27
N VAL A 771 -45.27 -0.63 3.07
CA VAL A 771 -44.26 -1.16 4.02
C VAL A 771 -44.93 -2.05 5.06
N LEU A 772 -46.08 -1.61 5.62
CA LEU A 772 -46.88 -2.42 6.53
C LEU A 772 -47.24 -3.77 5.91
N HIS A 773 -47.76 -3.76 4.69
CA HIS A 773 -48.12 -4.99 3.97
C HIS A 773 -46.94 -5.97 3.86
N CYS A 774 -45.75 -5.48 3.49
CA CYS A 774 -44.56 -6.33 3.37
C CYS A 774 -44.13 -6.91 4.73
N PHE A 775 -44.19 -6.11 5.80
CA PHE A 775 -43.86 -6.60 7.14
C PHE A 775 -44.84 -7.67 7.63
N LEU A 776 -46.14 -7.46 7.38
CA LEU A 776 -47.17 -8.45 7.69
C LEU A 776 -46.97 -9.75 6.89
N GLN A 777 -46.61 -9.65 5.61
CA GLN A 777 -46.33 -10.80 4.76
C GLN A 777 -45.17 -11.65 5.29
N GLY A 778 -44.13 -11.04 5.84
CA GLY A 778 -43.01 -11.76 6.44
C GLY A 778 -43.33 -12.36 7.81
N SER A 779 -44.15 -11.66 8.60
CA SER A 779 -44.52 -12.07 9.96
C SER A 779 -45.34 -13.38 10.01
N LEU A 780 -45.26 -14.07 11.14
CA LEU A 780 -46.10 -15.24 11.39
C LEU A 780 -47.55 -14.82 11.68
N ASP A 781 -48.51 -15.45 10.99
CA ASP A 781 -49.95 -15.27 11.17
C ASP A 781 -50.39 -15.18 12.65
N LYS A 782 -49.96 -16.15 13.46
CA LYS A 782 -50.29 -16.21 14.90
C LYS A 782 -49.80 -15.00 15.70
N MET A 783 -48.74 -14.34 15.24
CA MET A 783 -48.16 -13.16 15.88
C MET A 783 -48.83 -11.87 15.41
N VAL A 784 -49.38 -11.85 14.20
CA VAL A 784 -50.14 -10.71 13.65
C VAL A 784 -51.56 -10.66 14.22
N LEU A 785 -52.20 -11.82 14.40
CA LEU A 785 -53.60 -11.93 14.84
C LEU A 785 -54.00 -11.07 16.05
N PRO A 786 -53.21 -10.97 17.13
CA PRO A 786 -53.56 -10.13 18.28
C PRO A 786 -53.64 -8.62 17.97
N HIS A 787 -52.94 -8.18 16.92
CA HIS A 787 -52.83 -6.77 16.54
C HIS A 787 -53.77 -6.36 15.42
N VAL A 788 -54.59 -7.28 14.91
CA VAL A 788 -55.57 -6.98 13.85
C VAL A 788 -56.49 -5.80 14.22
N PRO A 789 -57.03 -5.69 15.45
CA PRO A 789 -57.83 -4.52 15.85
C PRO A 789 -57.06 -3.20 15.70
N ASP A 790 -55.82 -3.13 16.20
CA ASP A 790 -54.99 -1.93 16.12
C ASP A 790 -54.71 -1.50 14.67
N ILE A 791 -54.52 -2.49 13.78
CA ILE A 791 -54.31 -2.27 12.34
C ILE A 791 -55.61 -1.77 11.69
N LEU A 792 -56.76 -2.40 12.00
CA LEU A 792 -58.07 -1.99 11.48
C LEU A 792 -58.42 -0.56 11.91
N ASP A 793 -58.17 -0.20 13.17
CA ASP A 793 -58.40 1.14 13.70
C ASP A 793 -57.54 2.18 12.97
N ALA A 794 -56.28 1.85 12.66
CA ALA A 794 -55.39 2.75 11.95
C ALA A 794 -55.78 2.93 10.47
N ILE A 795 -56.22 1.87 9.78
CA ILE A 795 -56.65 2.00 8.36
C ILE A 795 -58.06 2.56 8.20
N ALA A 796 -58.85 2.61 9.28
CA ALA A 796 -60.20 3.18 9.30
C ALA A 796 -60.20 4.72 9.42
N LEU A 797 -59.03 5.37 9.42
CA LEU A 797 -58.93 6.82 9.48
C LEU A 797 -59.61 7.48 8.26
N PRO A 798 -60.32 8.61 8.45
CA PRO A 798 -60.99 9.30 7.36
C PRO A 798 -60.06 9.72 6.21
N SER A 799 -58.80 10.04 6.50
CA SER A 799 -57.79 10.40 5.48
C SER A 799 -57.39 9.24 4.56
N ILE A 800 -57.56 8.00 5.01
CA ILE A 800 -57.24 6.79 4.23
C ILE A 800 -58.47 6.30 3.46
N LEU A 801 -59.65 6.46 4.08
CA LEU A 801 -60.94 6.04 3.53
C LEU A 801 -61.58 7.07 2.59
N ASP A 802 -61.00 8.25 2.43
CA ASP A 802 -61.43 9.21 1.39
C ASP A 802 -61.28 8.63 -0.02
N LEU A 803 -60.37 7.65 -0.18
CA LEU A 803 -60.05 6.98 -1.43
C LEU A 803 -59.83 8.00 -2.55
N GLU A 804 -59.16 9.12 -2.29
CA GLU A 804 -58.85 10.09 -3.35
C GLU A 804 -57.63 9.63 -4.16
N SER A 805 -56.60 9.10 -3.46
CA SER A 805 -55.37 8.62 -4.06
C SER A 805 -55.47 7.16 -4.51
N SER A 806 -55.26 6.90 -5.81
CA SER A 806 -55.24 5.52 -6.35
C SER A 806 -54.13 4.65 -5.73
N ALA A 807 -53.03 5.26 -5.29
CA ALA A 807 -51.94 4.53 -4.64
C ALA A 807 -52.33 4.03 -3.24
N VAL A 808 -53.07 4.86 -2.48
CA VAL A 808 -53.60 4.49 -1.17
C VAL A 808 -54.62 3.37 -1.32
N LYS A 809 -55.54 3.43 -2.30
CA LYS A 809 -56.52 2.35 -2.56
C LYS A 809 -55.87 1.00 -2.77
N LEU A 810 -54.82 0.95 -3.61
CA LEU A 810 -54.15 -0.28 -3.95
C LEU A 810 -53.41 -0.86 -2.73
N ALA A 811 -52.68 -0.01 -2.00
CA ALA A 811 -51.96 -0.41 -0.79
C ALA A 811 -52.93 -0.89 0.31
N LEU A 812 -54.02 -0.16 0.54
CA LEU A 812 -55.08 -0.54 1.48
C LEU A 812 -55.72 -1.88 1.08
N GLY A 813 -56.00 -2.08 -0.21
CA GLY A 813 -56.54 -3.33 -0.73
C GLY A 813 -55.60 -4.52 -0.47
N GLN A 814 -54.29 -4.34 -0.59
CA GLN A 814 -53.30 -5.37 -0.27
C GLN A 814 -53.28 -5.73 1.22
N VAL A 815 -53.34 -4.72 2.11
CA VAL A 815 -53.41 -4.94 3.56
C VAL A 815 -54.71 -5.66 3.94
N LEU A 816 -55.86 -5.20 3.45
CA LEU A 816 -57.16 -5.84 3.70
C LEU A 816 -57.23 -7.27 3.16
N LEU A 817 -56.67 -7.53 1.97
CA LEU A 817 -56.57 -8.88 1.41
C LEU A 817 -55.70 -9.80 2.29
N HIS A 818 -54.61 -9.27 2.85
CA HIS A 818 -53.77 -10.04 3.76
C HIS A 818 -54.51 -10.35 5.07
N LEU A 819 -55.17 -9.37 5.68
CA LEU A 819 -55.95 -9.54 6.91
C LEU A 819 -57.13 -10.51 6.72
N THR A 820 -57.82 -10.46 5.58
CA THR A 820 -58.92 -11.38 5.28
C THR A 820 -58.43 -12.83 5.13
N LYS A 821 -57.34 -13.06 4.40
CA LYS A 821 -56.69 -14.39 4.31
C LYS A 821 -56.26 -14.91 5.68
N LEU A 822 -55.72 -14.04 6.53
CA LEU A 822 -55.30 -14.35 7.89
C LEU A 822 -56.48 -14.78 8.79
N LEU A 823 -57.64 -14.13 8.64
CA LEU A 823 -58.84 -14.47 9.40
C LEU A 823 -59.52 -15.74 8.86
N GLU A 824 -59.49 -15.95 7.55
CA GLU A 824 -60.01 -17.15 6.88
C GLU A 824 -59.26 -18.42 7.31
N SER A 825 -57.93 -18.38 7.34
CA SER A 825 -57.09 -19.51 7.78
C SER A 825 -57.38 -19.94 9.23
N LYS A 826 -57.72 -18.97 10.09
CA LYS A 826 -58.13 -19.23 11.48
C LYS A 826 -59.53 -19.84 11.58
N CYS A 827 -60.48 -19.40 10.75
CA CYS A 827 -61.82 -19.96 10.68
C CYS A 827 -61.81 -21.42 10.20
N THR A 828 -60.98 -21.76 9.20
CA THR A 828 -60.81 -23.14 8.73
C THR A 828 -60.16 -24.04 9.78
N ILE A 829 -59.15 -23.57 10.52
CA ILE A 829 -58.54 -24.33 11.62
C ILE A 829 -59.53 -24.57 12.77
N ARG A 830 -60.35 -23.57 13.15
CA ARG A 830 -61.40 -23.75 14.17
C ARG A 830 -62.51 -24.70 13.71
N LEU A 831 -62.89 -24.67 12.43
CA LEU A 831 -63.89 -25.59 11.87
C LEU A 831 -63.37 -27.03 11.86
N LEU A 832 -62.13 -27.26 11.41
CA LEU A 832 -61.50 -28.58 11.41
C LEU A 832 -61.35 -29.17 12.82
N LEU A 833 -60.97 -28.36 13.82
CA LEU A 833 -60.88 -28.78 15.23
C LEU A 833 -62.25 -28.94 15.92
N SER A 834 -63.33 -28.41 15.34
CA SER A 834 -64.70 -28.63 15.82
C SER A 834 -65.40 -29.84 15.19
N THR A 835 -64.81 -30.41 14.13
CA THR A 835 -65.32 -31.59 13.40
C THR A 835 -64.52 -32.88 13.69
N SER A 836 -63.50 -32.80 14.54
CA SER A 836 -62.76 -33.92 15.15
C SER A 836 -63.09 -34.00 16.63
#